data_AF-A0AAD2HF35-F1
#
_entry.id   AF-A0AAD2HF35-F1
#
_cell.length_a   1.000
_cell.length_b   1.000
_cell.length_c   1.000
_cell.angle_alpha   90.00
_cell.angle_beta   90.00
_cell.angle_gamma   90.00
#
_symmetry.space_group_name_H-M   'P 1'
#
loop_
_entity.id
_entity.type
_entity.pdbx_description
1 polymer ?
#
loop_
_entity_poly.entity_id
_entity_poly.type
_entity_poly.pdbx_seq_one_letter_code
_entity_poly.pdbx_strand_id
1 'polypeptide(L)'
;MDLVSLTPQENKQLMILISDAKLTNYLAVAAFVILLLTDDSFEHFTTFQEECDYVWRSPNSLSSVLYIWVSSGLSLENQTNQTKPRSDTSACLLLPSPSGVRPISVPDPRSSQAAMCTVHVKNQGQVASSSIIVVTADCVLALRVWILYGRPKTMLYFFGFLILAEATGFIYVGYRTVSPLRDTFIHLGSILPGCYSQADHRILAYYALPEMSLSVIMFAMTVYKCRVSSILSRDKGIGRTPIVTIFLRDGLLWFVAVLAISVVKLILWHGGRPTLVEVPILPATALVAVIGARVLLNIKRLAAPSNDATLQSTSASMSGDVIVFAAALRRHDSDFTQGTALQDNASTWLSRPSCAFDAMTSAPTNPVEIPPFQLQTLITQCDARCAQALGSEIYMGCQNGELLRYALQADDPSTLESYSLLSRQSVPGEKPIDEIVLLPSILRVLVRSDSQLFFFTLPSLDPIPANVIKPLRHVFALAVDQNHLKRALPPPSAPPSNEGVDFCIIKRSSIALFNLRDRLYYQKEIPLPNGAILARRSGQYLCIADKEQYSTIDLANASMTPLLPVSQAYDVPFEGTPIICVTNDEPTEFLILSWTGNSTLGLFVSGSGDPVRGTLEWPAYPRAVVLDYPYVAALLPNRTVEIHSIETQTIAQVLPAPIDGTETRLSLSAALNGYLVPSTQKSDKIRRVSVPLLRS
;
A
#
# COMPACT_ATOMS: atom_id res chain seq x y z
N MET A 1 53.89 -28.89 12.30
CA MET A 1 54.05 -27.91 13.39
C MET A 1 53.30 -28.48 14.59
N ASP A 2 54.05 -28.78 15.64
CA ASP A 2 53.60 -29.51 16.81
C ASP A 2 52.37 -28.88 17.45
N LEU A 3 51.34 -29.70 17.71
CA LEU A 3 50.28 -29.36 18.64
C LEU A 3 50.91 -29.27 20.02
N VAL A 4 51.36 -28.07 20.37
CA VAL A 4 51.61 -27.69 21.76
C VAL A 4 50.34 -28.03 22.53
N SER A 5 50.47 -28.91 23.53
CA SER A 5 49.39 -29.28 24.44
C SER A 5 48.94 -28.04 25.22
N LEU A 6 47.96 -27.33 24.68
CA LEU A 6 47.30 -26.20 25.33
C LEU A 6 46.78 -26.67 26.70
N THR A 7 47.05 -25.88 27.73
CA THR A 7 46.51 -26.15 29.07
C THR A 7 44.97 -26.15 29.03
N PRO A 8 44.28 -26.85 29.95
CA PRO A 8 42.80 -26.88 29.98
C PRO A 8 42.16 -25.49 30.02
N GLN A 9 42.86 -24.51 30.59
CA GLN A 9 42.41 -23.13 30.71
C GLN A 9 42.54 -22.35 29.40
N GLU A 10 43.62 -22.56 28.65
CA GLU A 10 43.81 -21.99 27.31
C GLU A 10 42.81 -22.59 26.31
N ASN A 11 42.53 -23.90 26.41
CA ASN A 11 41.49 -24.55 25.60
C ASN A 11 40.09 -23.97 25.87
N LYS A 12 39.77 -23.66 27.14
CA LYS A 12 38.50 -23.03 27.50
C LYS A 12 38.38 -21.61 26.94
N GLN A 13 39.45 -20.82 26.98
CA GLN A 13 39.48 -19.48 26.41
C GLN A 13 39.35 -19.50 24.88
N LEU A 14 40.02 -20.44 24.22
CA LEU A 14 39.93 -20.64 22.77
C LEU A 14 38.50 -21.01 22.32
N MET A 15 37.83 -21.92 23.04
CA MET A 15 36.44 -22.30 22.73
C MET A 15 35.44 -21.16 22.91
N ILE A 16 35.66 -20.30 23.91
CA ILE A 16 34.85 -19.09 24.12
C ILE A 16 35.05 -18.11 22.94
N LEU A 17 36.30 -17.87 22.54
CA LEU A 17 36.62 -16.97 21.43
C LEU A 17 36.01 -17.45 20.10
N ILE A 18 36.05 -18.76 19.83
CA ILE A 18 35.42 -19.35 18.63
C ILE A 18 33.89 -19.17 18.66
N SER A 19 33.27 -19.36 19.82
CA SER A 19 31.83 -19.15 20.00
C SER A 19 31.43 -17.69 19.75
N ASP A 20 32.17 -16.75 20.33
CA ASP A 20 31.90 -15.32 20.21
C ASP A 20 32.13 -14.86 18.76
N ALA A 21 33.18 -15.34 18.08
CA ALA A 21 33.43 -15.02 16.67
C ALA A 21 32.34 -15.57 15.72
N LYS A 22 31.81 -16.76 15.99
CA LYS A 22 30.65 -17.30 15.25
C LYS A 22 29.42 -16.43 15.47
N LEU A 23 29.15 -16.04 16.71
CA LEU A 23 28.02 -15.16 17.05
C LEU A 23 28.11 -13.81 16.30
N THR A 24 29.29 -13.17 16.29
CA THR A 24 29.53 -11.94 15.53
C THR A 24 29.27 -12.13 14.03
N ASN A 25 29.76 -13.21 13.43
CA ASN A 25 29.54 -13.47 12.00
C ASN A 25 28.07 -13.78 11.69
N TYR A 26 27.37 -14.55 12.52
CA TYR A 26 25.95 -14.84 12.33
C TYR A 26 25.10 -13.57 12.46
N LEU A 27 25.39 -12.71 13.45
CA LEU A 27 24.69 -11.44 13.60
C LEU A 27 25.05 -10.44 12.51
N ALA A 28 26.27 -10.45 12.00
CA ALA A 28 26.66 -9.67 10.82
C ALA A 28 25.90 -10.13 9.57
N VAL A 29 25.79 -11.45 9.34
CA VAL A 29 24.99 -12.00 8.24
C VAL A 29 23.51 -11.71 8.46
N ALA A 30 22.99 -11.81 9.68
CA ALA A 30 21.59 -11.49 9.98
C ALA A 30 21.30 -10.00 9.78
N ALA A 31 22.19 -9.10 10.21
CA ALA A 31 22.09 -7.66 9.96
C ALA A 31 22.17 -7.35 8.47
N PHE A 32 23.06 -8.03 7.74
CA PHE A 32 23.16 -7.92 6.28
C PHE A 32 21.92 -8.47 5.57
N VAL A 33 21.34 -9.58 6.04
CA VAL A 33 20.10 -10.15 5.50
C VAL A 33 18.91 -9.24 5.83
N ILE A 34 18.85 -8.67 7.03
CA ILE A 34 17.83 -7.68 7.39
C ILE A 34 17.98 -6.47 6.48
N LEU A 35 19.20 -5.96 6.30
CA LEU A 35 19.49 -4.90 5.34
C LEU A 35 19.05 -5.29 3.93
N LEU A 36 19.45 -6.45 3.39
CA LEU A 36 19.04 -6.89 2.06
C LEU A 36 17.52 -7.11 1.94
N LEU A 37 16.86 -7.58 2.98
CA LEU A 37 15.40 -7.71 3.01
C LEU A 37 14.73 -6.33 3.04
N THR A 38 15.33 -5.35 3.73
CA THR A 38 14.87 -3.96 3.78
C THR A 38 15.37 -3.06 2.64
N ASP A 39 16.42 -3.44 1.90
CA ASP A 39 17.16 -2.58 0.96
C ASP A 39 17.23 -3.20 -0.46
N ASP A 40 17.17 -4.53 -0.61
CA ASP A 40 17.47 -5.20 -1.89
C ASP A 40 16.35 -6.13 -2.44
N SER A 41 15.19 -6.27 -1.79
CA SER A 41 14.10 -7.08 -2.38
C SER A 41 12.67 -6.66 -2.08
N PHE A 42 12.41 -6.06 -0.91
CA PHE A 42 11.02 -5.76 -0.52
C PHE A 42 10.69 -4.26 -0.47
N GLU A 43 11.62 -3.37 -0.12
CA GLU A 43 11.33 -1.92 -0.09
C GLU A 43 11.64 -1.21 -1.40
N HIS A 44 12.70 -1.58 -2.12
CA HIS A 44 12.99 -1.02 -3.44
C HIS A 44 11.76 -1.14 -4.36
N PHE A 45 11.07 -2.29 -4.40
CA PHE A 45 9.84 -2.39 -5.20
C PHE A 45 8.70 -1.43 -4.80
N THR A 46 8.64 -1.00 -3.53
CA THR A 46 7.59 -0.10 -3.03
C THR A 46 7.94 1.39 -3.07
N THR A 47 9.23 1.75 -2.96
CA THR A 47 9.70 3.15 -2.96
C THR A 47 10.52 3.53 -4.19
N PHE A 48 10.85 2.60 -5.10
CA PHE A 48 11.69 2.86 -6.28
C PHE A 48 11.07 3.91 -7.21
N GLN A 49 9.75 3.96 -7.35
CA GLN A 49 9.11 4.99 -8.15
C GLN A 49 9.32 6.38 -7.53
N GLU A 50 9.19 6.49 -6.21
CA GLU A 50 9.44 7.74 -5.46
C GLU A 50 10.95 8.11 -5.48
N GLU A 51 11.83 7.13 -5.37
CA GLU A 51 13.29 7.32 -5.44
C GLU A 51 13.70 7.78 -6.83
N CYS A 52 13.15 7.16 -7.88
CA CYS A 52 13.35 7.58 -9.26
C CYS A 52 12.89 9.03 -9.47
N ASP A 53 11.70 9.39 -8.99
CA ASP A 53 11.12 10.72 -9.23
C ASP A 53 11.77 11.82 -8.38
N TYR A 54 12.12 11.54 -7.13
CA TYR A 54 12.63 12.56 -6.20
C TYR A 54 14.15 12.54 -5.99
N VAL A 55 14.85 11.42 -6.20
CA VAL A 55 16.29 11.28 -5.98
C VAL A 55 17.05 11.21 -7.31
N TRP A 56 16.64 10.33 -8.23
CA TRP A 56 17.38 10.06 -9.47
C TRP A 56 17.05 11.01 -10.63
N ARG A 57 15.79 11.48 -10.74
CA ARG A 57 15.35 12.47 -11.76
C ARG A 57 15.49 13.93 -11.32
N SER A 58 15.70 14.17 -10.03
CA SER A 58 15.89 15.51 -9.47
C SER A 58 17.30 16.03 -9.78
N PRO A 59 17.49 17.33 -10.15
CA PRO A 59 18.82 17.90 -10.29
C PRO A 59 19.57 17.78 -8.97
N ASN A 60 20.86 17.41 -9.01
CA ASN A 60 21.72 17.10 -7.86
C ASN A 60 21.49 18.03 -6.66
N SER A 61 20.57 17.65 -5.77
CA SER A 61 20.25 18.38 -4.55
C SER A 61 21.04 17.78 -3.40
N LEU A 62 21.39 18.61 -2.42
CA LEU A 62 22.16 18.18 -1.25
C LEU A 62 21.52 16.97 -0.52
N SER A 63 20.19 16.87 -0.54
CA SER A 63 19.45 15.72 0.00
C SER A 63 19.53 14.45 -0.87
N SER A 64 19.65 14.55 -2.21
CA SER A 64 19.94 13.38 -3.06
C SER A 64 21.33 12.80 -2.76
N VAL A 65 22.33 13.68 -2.60
CA VAL A 65 23.71 13.27 -2.28
C VAL A 65 23.78 12.63 -0.90
N LEU A 66 23.08 13.21 0.09
CA LEU A 66 23.00 12.64 1.44
C LEU A 66 22.26 11.30 1.46
N TYR A 67 21.21 11.13 0.66
CA TYR A 67 20.50 9.87 0.55
C TYR A 67 21.41 8.76 0.01
N ILE A 68 22.11 9.02 -1.11
CA ILE A 68 23.06 8.09 -1.70
C ILE A 68 24.21 7.79 -0.73
N TRP A 69 24.71 8.80 -0.01
CA TRP A 69 25.75 8.62 1.00
C TRP A 69 25.31 7.71 2.15
N VAL A 70 24.12 7.93 2.71
CA VAL A 70 23.57 7.14 3.83
C VAL A 70 23.25 5.71 3.40
N SER A 71 22.71 5.52 2.19
CA SER A 71 22.40 4.20 1.63
C SER A 71 23.66 3.43 1.17
N SER A 72 24.61 4.10 0.51
CA SER A 72 25.83 3.48 -0.04
C SER A 72 26.96 3.30 0.99
N GLY A 73 26.91 4.02 2.12
CA GLY A 73 27.95 3.97 3.17
C GLY A 73 28.15 2.57 3.78
N LEU A 74 27.09 1.75 3.80
CA LEU A 74 27.13 0.37 4.31
C LEU A 74 27.83 -0.62 3.37
N SER A 75 27.73 -0.43 2.04
CA SER A 75 28.41 -1.28 1.07
C SER A 75 29.94 -1.12 1.11
N LEU A 76 30.41 0.10 1.42
CA LEU A 76 31.83 0.40 1.63
C LEU A 76 32.37 -0.19 2.94
N GLU A 77 31.55 -0.21 4.01
CA GLU A 77 31.91 -0.77 5.32
C GLU A 77 31.98 -2.31 5.32
N ASN A 78 31.25 -2.97 4.42
CA ASN A 78 31.22 -4.44 4.33
C ASN A 78 32.38 -5.00 3.45
N GLN A 79 32.87 -4.24 2.46
CA GLN A 79 34.05 -4.63 1.65
C GLN A 79 35.36 -4.64 2.46
N THR A 80 35.51 -3.77 3.45
CA THR A 80 36.68 -3.75 4.34
C THR A 80 36.69 -4.91 5.35
N ASN A 81 35.52 -5.44 5.73
CA ASN A 81 35.41 -6.66 6.56
C ASN A 81 35.74 -7.96 5.80
N GLN A 82 35.47 -8.02 4.50
CA GLN A 82 35.79 -9.19 3.67
C GLN A 82 37.25 -9.24 3.20
N THR A 83 37.96 -8.11 3.25
CA THR A 83 39.43 -8.07 3.08
C THR A 83 40.16 -8.36 4.39
N LYS A 84 39.69 -9.37 5.15
CA LYS A 84 40.63 -10.17 5.95
C LYS A 84 41.61 -10.78 4.96
N PRO A 85 42.94 -10.59 5.11
CA PRO A 85 43.89 -11.21 4.21
C PRO A 85 43.72 -12.73 4.32
N ARG A 86 43.02 -13.30 3.34
CA ARG A 86 43.02 -14.73 3.07
C ARG A 86 44.48 -15.00 2.70
N SER A 87 45.19 -15.66 3.61
CA SER A 87 46.60 -16.01 3.45
C SER A 87 46.89 -16.41 2.01
N ASP A 88 47.70 -15.61 1.31
CA ASP A 88 48.31 -15.98 0.04
C ASP A 88 49.21 -17.21 0.27
N THR A 89 48.57 -18.38 0.31
CA THR A 89 49.23 -19.70 0.26
C THR A 89 48.84 -20.45 -1.00
N SER A 90 48.10 -19.81 -1.92
CA SER A 90 47.67 -20.43 -3.17
C SER A 90 48.39 -19.89 -4.41
N ALA A 91 49.26 -18.89 -4.29
CA ALA A 91 49.93 -18.26 -5.44
C ALA A 91 51.34 -18.80 -5.73
N CYS A 92 51.72 -19.99 -5.22
CA CYS A 92 53.03 -20.60 -5.46
C CYS A 92 53.00 -21.99 -6.11
N LEU A 93 51.85 -22.47 -6.58
CA LEU A 93 51.80 -23.68 -7.41
C LEU A 93 51.04 -23.33 -8.68
N LEU A 94 51.79 -23.32 -9.78
CA LEU A 94 51.38 -23.36 -11.19
C LEU A 94 51.95 -22.22 -12.04
N LEU A 95 53.28 -22.08 -12.10
CA LEU A 95 53.98 -21.78 -13.36
C LEU A 95 55.40 -22.37 -13.30
N PRO A 96 55.82 -23.23 -14.24
CA PRO A 96 57.23 -23.55 -14.42
C PRO A 96 57.88 -22.40 -15.21
N SER A 97 58.84 -21.70 -14.62
CA SER A 97 59.79 -20.87 -15.37
C SER A 97 61.21 -21.40 -15.14
N PRO A 98 61.99 -21.63 -16.21
CA PRO A 98 63.33 -22.16 -16.09
C PRO A 98 64.29 -21.00 -15.82
N SER A 99 64.81 -20.92 -14.60
CA SER A 99 66.20 -20.53 -14.26
C SER A 99 66.31 -19.87 -12.88
N GLY A 100 67.27 -20.35 -12.08
CA GLY A 100 67.98 -19.54 -11.10
C GLY A 100 67.39 -19.47 -9.69
N VAL A 101 67.72 -20.45 -8.85
CA VAL A 101 67.56 -20.41 -7.39
C VAL A 101 68.38 -19.26 -6.79
N ARG A 102 67.73 -18.34 -6.07
CA ARG A 102 68.36 -17.59 -4.97
C ARG A 102 67.50 -17.74 -3.72
N PRO A 103 68.05 -18.15 -2.56
CA PRO A 103 67.29 -18.27 -1.33
C PRO A 103 67.05 -16.87 -0.76
N ILE A 104 65.79 -16.39 -0.82
CA ILE A 104 65.36 -15.25 -0.02
C ILE A 104 65.13 -15.79 1.39
N SER A 105 65.92 -15.29 2.34
CA SER A 105 65.74 -15.46 3.77
C SER A 105 64.30 -15.14 4.18
N VAL A 106 63.56 -16.16 4.62
CA VAL A 106 62.21 -16.02 5.18
C VAL A 106 62.30 -15.22 6.47
N PRO A 107 61.65 -14.05 6.59
CA PRO A 107 61.58 -13.35 7.87
C PRO A 107 60.75 -14.16 8.86
N ASP A 108 61.18 -14.15 10.12
CA ASP A 108 60.59 -14.82 11.27
C ASP A 108 59.02 -14.72 11.29
N PRO A 109 58.25 -15.83 11.33
CA PRO A 109 56.78 -15.84 11.16
C PRO A 109 56.00 -15.08 12.24
N ARG A 110 56.63 -14.71 13.37
CA ARG A 110 56.01 -13.83 14.39
C ARG A 110 56.00 -12.36 13.97
N SER A 111 56.95 -11.92 13.14
CA SER A 111 57.07 -10.52 12.71
C SER A 111 56.03 -10.13 11.63
N SER A 112 55.64 -11.08 10.77
CA SER A 112 54.66 -10.86 9.69
C SER A 112 53.22 -10.86 10.19
N GLN A 113 52.89 -11.65 11.22
CA GLN A 113 51.56 -11.68 11.84
C GLN A 113 51.26 -10.40 12.64
N ALA A 114 52.24 -9.89 13.38
CA ALA A 114 52.12 -8.61 14.07
C ALA A 114 51.92 -7.46 13.06
N ALA A 115 52.68 -7.44 11.96
CA ALA A 115 52.55 -6.43 10.91
C ALA A 115 51.16 -6.41 10.24
N MET A 116 50.52 -7.57 10.01
CA MET A 116 49.15 -7.63 9.48
C MET A 116 48.12 -7.02 10.45
N CYS A 117 48.21 -7.33 11.76
CA CYS A 117 47.31 -6.72 12.74
C CYS A 117 47.62 -5.23 12.97
N THR A 118 48.87 -4.79 12.90
CA THR A 118 49.21 -3.36 12.97
C THR A 118 48.68 -2.58 11.74
N VAL A 119 48.69 -3.17 10.55
CA VAL A 119 48.08 -2.59 9.34
C VAL A 119 46.55 -2.58 9.45
N HIS A 120 45.93 -3.63 9.98
CA HIS A 120 44.49 -3.69 10.25
C HIS A 120 44.06 -2.64 11.29
N VAL A 121 44.85 -2.42 12.35
CA VAL A 121 44.64 -1.37 13.35
C VAL A 121 44.85 0.04 12.77
N LYS A 122 45.82 0.21 11.85
CA LYS A 122 46.04 1.48 11.15
C LYS A 122 44.94 1.76 10.10
N ASN A 123 44.37 0.71 9.54
CA ASN A 123 43.20 0.71 8.67
C ASN A 123 41.88 0.49 9.43
N GLN A 124 41.87 0.60 10.77
CA GLN A 124 40.66 0.54 11.59
C GLN A 124 39.80 1.82 11.43
N GLY A 125 39.78 2.36 10.21
CA GLY A 125 38.81 3.33 9.72
C GLY A 125 37.39 2.79 9.71
N GLN A 126 37.14 1.55 10.16
CA GLN A 126 35.80 1.00 10.41
C GLN A 126 35.08 1.71 11.57
N VAL A 127 35.78 2.03 12.68
CA VAL A 127 35.16 2.81 13.77
C VAL A 127 34.90 4.24 13.28
N ALA A 128 35.86 4.84 12.57
CA ALA A 128 35.72 6.18 12.02
C ALA A 128 34.64 6.29 10.92
N SER A 129 34.49 5.27 10.04
CA SER A 129 33.44 5.22 9.03
C SER A 129 32.06 5.12 9.66
N SER A 130 31.92 4.24 10.67
CA SER A 130 30.66 4.10 11.40
C SER A 130 30.26 5.39 12.12
N SER A 131 31.21 6.16 12.69
CA SER A 131 30.90 7.45 13.33
C SER A 131 30.37 8.47 12.33
N ILE A 132 30.93 8.51 11.11
CA ILE A 132 30.51 9.49 10.10
C ILE A 132 29.07 9.21 9.66
N ILE A 133 28.70 7.94 9.50
CA ILE A 133 27.33 7.53 9.16
C ILE A 133 26.36 7.94 10.28
N VAL A 134 26.72 7.66 11.55
CA VAL A 134 25.92 8.03 12.73
C VAL A 134 25.70 9.54 12.82
N VAL A 135 26.78 10.34 12.77
CA VAL A 135 26.71 11.80 12.79
C VAL A 135 25.86 12.34 11.64
N THR A 136 25.94 11.72 10.45
CA THR A 136 25.13 12.13 9.30
C THR A 136 23.64 11.86 9.54
N ALA A 137 23.29 10.71 10.12
CA ALA A 137 21.91 10.40 10.44
C ALA A 137 21.35 11.29 11.56
N ASP A 138 22.16 11.63 12.56
CA ASP A 138 21.77 12.58 13.61
C ASP A 138 21.57 13.99 13.06
N CYS A 139 22.34 14.41 12.06
CA CYS A 139 22.06 15.64 11.31
C CYS A 139 20.66 15.60 10.65
N VAL A 140 20.30 14.48 10.02
CA VAL A 140 18.99 14.30 9.37
C VAL A 140 17.85 14.34 10.40
N LEU A 141 18.01 13.67 11.53
CA LEU A 141 17.02 13.68 12.62
C LEU A 141 16.91 15.09 13.26
N ALA A 142 18.01 15.80 13.45
CA ALA A 142 18.02 17.16 13.96
C ALA A 142 17.33 18.15 13.01
N LEU A 143 17.58 18.03 11.69
CA LEU A 143 16.89 18.80 10.67
C LEU A 143 15.38 18.57 10.71
N ARG A 144 14.95 17.33 10.94
CA ARG A 144 13.53 16.99 11.11
C ARG A 144 12.92 17.67 12.34
N VAL A 145 13.60 17.64 13.50
CA VAL A 145 13.12 18.33 14.72
C VAL A 145 13.08 19.85 14.52
N TRP A 146 14.06 20.41 13.82
CA TRP A 146 14.08 21.83 13.46
C TRP A 146 12.88 22.23 12.59
N ILE A 147 12.52 21.40 11.60
CA ILE A 147 11.32 21.61 10.79
C ILE A 147 10.05 21.54 11.65
N LEU A 148 9.96 20.57 12.57
CA LEU A 148 8.82 20.41 13.48
C LEU A 148 8.58 21.64 14.38
N TYR A 149 9.63 22.38 14.71
CA TYR A 149 9.55 23.59 15.50
C TYR A 149 9.31 24.88 14.68
N GLY A 150 9.09 24.76 13.37
CA GLY A 150 8.80 25.91 12.50
C GLY A 150 10.05 26.71 12.08
N ARG A 151 11.20 26.04 11.96
CA ARG A 151 12.46 26.57 11.41
C ARG A 151 13.07 27.81 12.11
N PRO A 152 13.08 27.93 13.46
CA PRO A 152 13.77 29.03 14.13
C PRO A 152 15.30 28.90 13.98
N LYS A 153 16.00 29.99 13.66
CA LYS A 153 17.47 29.99 13.49
C LYS A 153 18.22 29.62 14.77
N THR A 154 17.67 29.95 15.93
CA THR A 154 18.25 29.63 17.25
C THR A 154 18.40 28.13 17.48
N MET A 155 17.40 27.32 17.07
CA MET A 155 17.48 25.87 17.20
C MET A 155 18.46 25.25 16.22
N LEU A 156 18.66 25.84 15.06
CA LEU A 156 19.67 25.38 14.11
C LEU A 156 21.08 25.53 14.69
N TYR A 157 21.39 26.68 15.30
CA TYR A 157 22.66 26.87 16.00
C TYR A 157 22.82 25.93 17.20
N PHE A 158 21.73 25.69 17.94
CA PHE A 158 21.72 24.73 19.06
C PHE A 158 22.05 23.30 18.61
N PHE A 159 21.37 22.79 17.58
CA PHE A 159 21.66 21.45 17.05
C PHE A 159 23.05 21.37 16.40
N GLY A 160 23.47 22.40 15.68
CA GLY A 160 24.82 22.47 15.11
C GLY A 160 25.92 22.39 16.19
N PHE A 161 25.72 23.07 17.32
CA PHE A 161 26.62 22.96 18.47
C PHE A 161 26.64 21.55 19.08
N LEU A 162 25.47 20.93 19.27
CA LEU A 162 25.38 19.59 19.85
C LEU A 162 26.02 18.51 18.96
N ILE A 163 25.79 18.57 17.65
CA ILE A 163 26.39 17.66 16.67
C ILE A 163 27.91 17.86 16.60
N LEU A 164 28.39 19.10 16.66
CA LEU A 164 29.83 19.38 16.72
C LEU A 164 30.46 18.83 18.00
N ALA A 165 29.78 18.97 19.14
CA ALA A 165 30.22 18.42 20.41
C ALA A 165 30.27 16.88 20.37
N GLU A 166 29.28 16.25 19.74
CA GLU A 166 29.24 14.80 19.51
C GLU A 166 30.41 14.33 18.63
N ALA A 167 30.61 14.95 17.47
CA ALA A 167 31.71 14.60 16.56
C ALA A 167 33.07 14.76 17.26
N THR A 168 33.23 15.83 18.05
CA THR A 168 34.42 16.05 18.86
C THR A 168 34.57 14.98 19.95
N GLY A 169 33.46 14.54 20.55
CA GLY A 169 33.41 13.43 21.50
C GLY A 169 33.86 12.10 20.89
N PHE A 170 33.36 11.75 19.70
CA PHE A 170 33.79 10.55 18.98
C PHE A 170 35.28 10.59 18.63
N ILE A 171 35.78 11.74 18.15
CA ILE A 171 37.20 11.92 17.84
C ILE A 171 38.06 11.82 19.10
N TYR A 172 37.64 12.46 20.19
CA TYR A 172 38.37 12.45 21.46
C TYR A 172 38.43 11.07 22.09
N VAL A 173 37.28 10.40 22.21
CA VAL A 173 37.21 9.05 22.77
C VAL A 173 37.94 8.07 21.86
N GLY A 174 37.74 8.15 20.54
CA GLY A 174 38.46 7.33 19.56
C GLY A 174 39.98 7.50 19.65
N TYR A 175 40.47 8.73 19.76
CA TYR A 175 41.90 8.99 19.95
C TYR A 175 42.43 8.38 21.27
N ARG A 176 41.66 8.50 22.35
CA ARG A 176 42.01 7.97 23.69
C ARG A 176 41.93 6.45 23.80
N THR A 177 41.03 5.79 23.05
CA THR A 177 40.83 4.35 23.10
C THR A 177 41.69 3.60 22.09
N VAL A 178 41.88 4.13 20.88
CA VAL A 178 42.65 3.46 19.81
C VAL A 178 44.16 3.57 20.03
N SER A 179 44.66 4.68 20.60
CA SER A 179 46.10 4.87 20.82
C SER A 179 46.77 3.82 21.76
N PRO A 180 46.16 3.36 22.87
CA PRO A 180 46.75 2.32 23.72
C PRO A 180 46.53 0.88 23.24
N LEU A 181 45.60 0.63 22.30
CA LEU A 181 45.26 -0.73 21.84
C LEU A 181 46.23 -1.28 20.77
N ARG A 182 47.14 -0.45 20.25
CA ARG A 182 48.03 -0.75 19.11
C ARG A 182 48.87 -2.03 19.28
N ASP A 183 49.10 -2.46 20.52
CA ASP A 183 50.03 -3.56 20.86
C ASP A 183 49.33 -4.82 21.40
N THR A 184 47.99 -4.91 21.38
CA THR A 184 47.22 -6.00 22.07
C THR A 184 46.35 -6.88 21.18
N PHE A 185 46.53 -6.83 19.86
CA PHE A 185 45.81 -7.67 18.91
C PHE A 185 46.55 -8.98 18.63
N ILE A 186 45.84 -10.10 18.71
CA ILE A 186 46.37 -11.44 18.45
C ILE A 186 45.73 -12.02 17.17
N HIS A 187 46.57 -12.60 16.31
CA HIS A 187 46.14 -13.36 15.13
C HIS A 187 46.21 -14.86 15.40
N LEU A 188 45.10 -15.59 15.32
CA LEU A 188 45.02 -17.02 15.68
C LEU A 188 45.29 -18.00 14.51
N GLY A 189 46.03 -17.58 13.48
CA GLY A 189 46.44 -18.45 12.38
C GLY A 189 45.27 -18.90 11.49
N SER A 190 45.36 -20.08 10.87
CA SER A 190 44.38 -20.59 9.90
C SER A 190 43.06 -21.11 10.50
N ILE A 191 42.97 -21.23 11.84
CA ILE A 191 41.80 -21.77 12.54
C ILE A 191 40.70 -20.71 12.72
N LEU A 192 41.09 -19.44 12.87
CA LEU A 192 40.16 -18.32 12.99
C LEU A 192 40.78 -17.09 12.31
N PRO A 193 40.50 -16.84 11.01
CA PRO A 193 41.09 -15.71 10.30
C PRO A 193 40.60 -14.40 10.95
N GLY A 194 41.52 -13.49 11.30
CA GLY A 194 41.21 -12.17 11.90
C GLY A 194 42.14 -11.74 13.03
N CYS A 195 42.03 -10.47 13.43
CA CYS A 195 42.74 -9.89 14.56
C CYS A 195 41.74 -9.63 15.69
N TYR A 196 41.99 -10.20 16.87
CA TYR A 196 41.10 -10.06 18.04
C TYR A 196 41.85 -9.32 19.15
N SER A 197 41.18 -8.34 19.77
CA SER A 197 41.74 -7.55 20.87
C SER A 197 41.53 -8.26 22.21
N GLN A 198 42.58 -8.34 23.02
CA GLN A 198 42.53 -8.93 24.38
C GLN A 198 42.57 -7.87 25.51
N ALA A 199 42.54 -6.57 25.17
CA ALA A 199 42.59 -5.50 26.16
C ALA A 199 41.32 -5.40 27.04
N ASP A 200 41.36 -4.60 28.11
CA ASP A 200 40.18 -4.31 28.94
C ASP A 200 39.39 -3.14 28.34
N HIS A 201 38.20 -3.43 27.78
CA HIS A 201 37.46 -2.54 26.87
C HIS A 201 36.40 -1.68 27.57
N ARG A 202 36.36 -1.62 28.91
CA ARG A 202 35.34 -0.85 29.65
C ARG A 202 35.30 0.64 29.29
N ILE A 203 36.43 1.19 28.81
CA ILE A 203 36.54 2.58 28.37
C ILE A 203 35.80 2.81 27.04
N LEU A 204 35.54 1.78 26.22
CA LEU A 204 34.73 1.93 25.00
C LEU A 204 33.25 2.17 25.29
N ALA A 205 32.73 1.83 26.48
CA ALA A 205 31.37 2.18 26.86
C ALA A 205 31.13 3.70 26.81
N TYR A 206 32.17 4.52 27.04
CA TYR A 206 32.09 5.98 26.91
C TYR A 206 31.90 6.45 25.46
N TYR A 207 32.17 5.60 24.47
CA TYR A 207 31.97 5.90 23.05
C TYR A 207 30.47 5.92 22.67
N ALA A 208 29.61 5.22 23.40
CA ALA A 208 28.16 5.23 23.17
C ALA A 208 27.44 6.45 23.78
N LEU A 209 28.09 7.18 24.69
CA LEU A 209 27.45 8.28 25.43
C LEU A 209 27.09 9.50 24.56
N PRO A 210 27.93 9.98 23.62
CA PRO A 210 27.58 11.11 22.76
C PRO A 210 26.30 10.86 21.96
N GLU A 211 26.23 9.69 21.30
CA GLU A 211 25.08 9.21 20.51
C GLU A 211 23.80 9.14 21.35
N MET A 212 23.88 8.56 22.56
CA MET A 212 22.74 8.49 23.47
C MET A 212 22.27 9.86 23.93
N SER A 213 23.20 10.76 24.24
CA SER A 213 22.89 12.08 24.78
C SER A 213 22.09 12.91 23.77
N LEU A 214 22.53 12.93 22.51
CA LEU A 214 21.87 13.68 21.45
C LEU A 214 20.50 13.10 21.11
N SER A 215 20.40 11.77 21.02
CA SER A 215 19.14 11.08 20.76
C SER A 215 18.08 11.32 21.86
N VAL A 216 18.47 11.30 23.14
CA VAL A 216 17.57 11.62 24.26
C VAL A 216 17.07 13.06 24.19
N ILE A 217 17.95 14.02 23.88
CA ILE A 217 17.58 15.44 23.75
C ILE A 217 16.56 15.62 22.61
N MET A 218 16.85 15.07 21.42
CA MET A 218 15.94 15.17 20.26
C MET A 218 14.60 14.48 20.51
N PHE A 219 14.61 13.32 21.17
CA PHE A 219 13.39 12.62 21.57
C PHE A 219 12.55 13.44 22.55
N ALA A 220 13.18 13.97 23.61
CA ALA A 220 12.50 14.78 24.63
C ALA A 220 11.85 16.04 24.03
N MET A 221 12.55 16.72 23.13
CA MET A 221 12.02 17.89 22.42
C MET A 221 10.84 17.52 21.51
N THR A 222 10.95 16.41 20.78
CA THR A 222 9.87 15.92 19.91
C THR A 222 8.62 15.54 20.71
N VAL A 223 8.78 14.84 21.84
CA VAL A 223 7.68 14.49 22.76
C VAL A 223 7.08 15.75 23.40
N TYR A 224 7.91 16.70 23.85
CA TYR A 224 7.45 17.95 24.45
C TYR A 224 6.58 18.73 23.46
N LYS A 225 7.05 18.92 22.22
CA LYS A 225 6.28 19.62 21.18
C LYS A 225 4.99 18.88 20.83
N CYS A 226 5.03 17.54 20.76
CA CYS A 226 3.85 16.70 20.56
C CYS A 226 2.80 16.92 21.65
N ARG A 227 3.22 16.90 22.93
CA ARG A 227 2.30 17.09 24.05
C ARG A 227 1.73 18.51 24.07
N VAL A 228 2.57 19.53 23.91
CA VAL A 228 2.12 20.93 23.88
C VAL A 228 1.16 21.16 22.70
N SER A 229 1.47 20.67 21.51
CA SER A 229 0.59 20.80 20.34
C SER A 229 -0.72 20.05 20.54
N SER A 230 -0.69 18.84 21.11
CA SER A 230 -1.90 18.05 21.38
C SER A 230 -2.77 18.66 22.47
N ILE A 231 -2.18 19.32 23.47
CA ILE A 231 -2.91 20.02 24.54
C ILE A 231 -3.54 21.31 24.00
N LEU A 232 -2.79 22.08 23.19
CA LEU A 232 -3.28 23.33 22.59
C LEU A 232 -4.41 23.07 21.56
N SER A 233 -4.34 21.96 20.83
CA SER A 233 -5.43 21.52 19.93
C SER A 233 -6.69 21.09 20.69
N ARG A 234 -6.56 20.60 21.92
CA ARG A 234 -7.70 20.21 22.77
C ARG A 234 -8.45 21.42 23.34
N ASP A 235 -7.78 22.54 23.55
CA ASP A 235 -8.34 23.75 24.17
C ASP A 235 -9.09 24.66 23.16
N LYS A 236 -8.80 24.54 21.86
CA LYS A 236 -9.41 25.37 20.79
C LYS A 236 -10.55 24.70 20.02
N GLY A 237 -10.95 23.47 20.36
CA GLY A 237 -12.00 22.75 19.62
C GLY A 237 -11.67 22.46 18.14
N ILE A 238 -10.44 22.73 17.71
CA ILE A 238 -9.96 22.46 16.36
C ILE A 238 -9.60 20.97 16.31
N GLY A 239 -10.35 20.22 15.50
CA GLY A 239 -10.19 18.78 15.30
C GLY A 239 -8.72 18.38 15.14
N ARG A 240 -8.38 17.22 15.70
CA ARG A 240 -7.03 16.62 15.63
C ARG A 240 -6.56 16.66 14.18
N THR A 241 -5.52 17.43 13.87
CA THR A 241 -4.92 17.42 12.53
C THR A 241 -4.17 16.09 12.33
N PRO A 242 -4.63 15.20 11.44
CA PRO A 242 -4.09 13.84 11.32
C PRO A 242 -2.63 13.83 10.81
N ILE A 243 -2.20 14.89 10.12
CA ILE A 243 -0.83 15.09 9.64
C ILE A 243 0.19 15.10 10.79
N VAL A 244 -0.12 15.79 11.89
CA VAL A 244 0.82 15.93 13.02
C VAL A 244 0.92 14.61 13.77
N THR A 245 -0.20 13.89 13.93
CA THR A 245 -0.22 12.61 14.65
C THR A 245 0.43 11.46 13.89
N ILE A 246 0.30 11.42 12.55
CA ILE A 246 0.94 10.39 11.71
C ILE A 246 2.45 10.67 11.61
N PHE A 247 2.83 11.93 11.37
CA PHE A 247 4.25 12.33 11.30
C PHE A 247 5.00 12.17 12.64
N LEU A 248 4.29 12.30 13.77
CA LEU A 248 4.84 12.10 15.12
C LEU A 248 4.88 10.62 15.51
N ARG A 249 3.87 9.81 15.16
CA ARG A 249 3.87 8.37 15.45
C ARG A 249 5.04 7.69 14.75
N ASP A 250 5.22 7.95 13.46
CA ASP A 250 6.31 7.36 12.69
C ASP A 250 7.66 7.99 13.06
N GLY A 251 7.68 9.25 13.49
CA GLY A 251 8.92 9.92 13.93
C GLY A 251 9.47 9.48 15.27
N LEU A 252 8.60 9.25 16.24
CA LEU A 252 8.98 8.84 17.59
C LEU A 252 9.49 7.40 17.63
N LEU A 253 8.96 6.52 16.77
CA LEU A 253 9.41 5.13 16.67
C LEU A 253 10.90 5.02 16.32
N TRP A 254 11.42 5.93 15.50
CA TRP A 254 12.85 5.92 15.13
C TRP A 254 13.76 6.32 16.28
N PHE A 255 13.39 7.32 17.09
CA PHE A 255 14.15 7.68 18.29
C PHE A 255 14.14 6.54 19.32
N VAL A 256 13.03 5.82 19.46
CA VAL A 256 12.94 4.64 20.33
C VAL A 256 13.87 3.53 19.83
N ALA A 257 13.93 3.30 18.52
CA ALA A 257 14.82 2.31 17.91
C ALA A 257 16.31 2.65 18.11
N VAL A 258 16.70 3.93 17.90
CA VAL A 258 18.07 4.42 18.15
C VAL A 258 18.44 4.32 19.64
N LEU A 259 17.54 4.70 20.55
CA LEU A 259 17.78 4.56 21.99
C LEU A 259 17.92 3.09 22.41
N ALA A 260 17.09 2.20 21.86
CA ALA A 260 17.14 0.77 22.17
C ALA A 260 18.48 0.15 21.74
N ILE A 261 18.95 0.44 20.52
CA ILE A 261 20.24 -0.10 20.05
C ILE A 261 21.43 0.50 20.82
N SER A 262 21.36 1.77 21.20
CA SER A 262 22.41 2.40 22.00
C SER A 262 22.48 1.89 23.44
N VAL A 263 21.35 1.50 24.02
CA VAL A 263 21.31 0.76 25.29
C VAL A 263 21.97 -0.62 25.14
N VAL A 264 21.71 -1.34 24.05
CA VAL A 264 22.38 -2.63 23.77
C VAL A 264 23.89 -2.45 23.63
N LYS A 265 24.35 -1.41 22.91
CA LYS A 265 25.79 -1.06 22.83
C LYS A 265 26.37 -0.82 24.22
N LEU A 266 25.71 -0.01 25.05
CA LEU A 266 26.18 0.32 26.39
C LEU A 266 26.30 -0.93 27.28
N ILE A 267 25.30 -1.82 27.24
CA ILE A 267 25.30 -3.08 28.01
C ILE A 267 26.46 -3.98 27.57
N LEU A 268 26.64 -4.17 26.25
CA LEU A 268 27.68 -5.06 25.72
C LEU A 268 29.09 -4.50 25.93
N TRP A 269 29.29 -3.19 25.75
CA TRP A 269 30.60 -2.57 25.93
C TRP A 269 30.98 -2.38 27.41
N HIS A 270 30.00 -2.27 28.31
CA HIS A 270 30.27 -2.12 29.74
C HIS A 270 30.35 -3.46 30.49
N GLY A 271 29.39 -4.37 30.24
CA GLY A 271 29.23 -5.63 30.97
C GLY A 271 29.54 -6.89 30.16
N GLY A 272 29.77 -6.78 28.86
CA GLY A 272 30.07 -7.90 27.98
C GLY A 272 31.53 -8.35 28.00
N ARG A 273 31.80 -9.47 27.34
CA ARG A 273 33.18 -9.93 27.10
C ARG A 273 33.85 -9.02 26.06
N PRO A 274 35.17 -8.77 26.15
CA PRO A 274 35.93 -7.98 25.16
C PRO A 274 35.73 -8.42 23.70
N THR A 275 35.50 -9.72 23.49
CA THR A 275 35.26 -10.38 22.21
C THR A 275 33.91 -10.04 21.57
N LEU A 276 32.95 -9.48 22.32
CA LEU A 276 31.60 -9.13 21.86
C LEU A 276 31.47 -7.64 21.47
N VAL A 277 32.55 -6.86 21.54
CA VAL A 277 32.53 -5.41 21.26
C VAL A 277 32.09 -5.09 19.83
N GLU A 278 32.39 -5.96 18.87
CA GLU A 278 32.05 -5.79 17.45
C GLU A 278 30.59 -6.17 17.12
N VAL A 279 29.95 -6.99 17.96
CA VAL A 279 28.61 -7.54 17.73
C VAL A 279 27.54 -6.46 17.49
N PRO A 280 27.42 -5.40 18.31
CA PRO A 280 26.36 -4.41 18.13
C PRO A 280 26.66 -3.34 17.07
N ILE A 281 27.87 -3.30 16.48
CA ILE A 281 28.29 -2.22 15.56
C ILE A 281 27.52 -2.30 14.24
N LEU A 282 27.58 -3.46 13.56
CA LEU A 282 26.95 -3.68 12.26
C LEU A 282 25.41 -3.58 12.28
N PRO A 283 24.68 -4.18 13.25
CA PRO A 283 23.24 -3.99 13.36
C PRO A 283 22.83 -2.54 13.63
N ALA A 284 23.67 -1.77 14.35
CA ALA A 284 23.38 -0.38 14.65
C ALA A 284 23.59 0.55 13.44
N THR A 285 24.68 0.39 12.70
CA THR A 285 24.91 1.16 11.47
C THR A 285 23.84 0.85 10.42
N ALA A 286 23.44 -0.41 10.30
CA ALA A 286 22.32 -0.86 9.48
C ALA A 286 21.02 -0.11 9.80
N LEU A 287 20.62 -0.13 11.08
CA LEU A 287 19.39 0.50 11.55
C LEU A 287 19.39 2.02 11.28
N VAL A 288 20.50 2.68 11.58
CA VAL A 288 20.66 4.13 11.42
C VAL A 288 20.60 4.56 9.95
N ALA A 289 21.15 3.76 9.03
CA ALA A 289 21.07 4.04 7.60
C ALA A 289 19.65 3.94 7.04
N VAL A 290 18.92 2.87 7.38
CA VAL A 290 17.51 2.69 7.00
C VAL A 290 16.65 3.85 7.51
N ILE A 291 16.89 4.29 8.75
CA ILE A 291 16.21 5.44 9.34
C ILE A 291 16.51 6.72 8.56
N GLY A 292 17.78 7.00 8.28
CA GLY A 292 18.20 8.21 7.57
C GLY A 292 17.61 8.29 6.15
N ALA A 293 17.62 7.17 5.42
CA ALA A 293 17.05 7.07 4.07
C ALA A 293 15.54 7.36 4.07
N ARG A 294 14.78 6.72 4.98
CA ARG A 294 13.32 6.90 5.09
C ARG A 294 12.93 8.32 5.50
N VAL A 295 13.69 8.97 6.38
CA VAL A 295 13.39 10.36 6.79
C VAL A 295 13.63 11.33 5.63
N LEU A 296 14.69 11.14 4.85
CA LEU A 296 15.01 12.00 3.70
C LEU A 296 13.95 11.92 2.59
N LEU A 297 13.45 10.72 2.29
CA LEU A 297 12.36 10.53 1.33
C LEU A 297 11.07 11.23 1.78
N ASN A 298 10.70 11.06 3.06
CA ASN A 298 9.51 11.70 3.64
C ASN A 298 9.59 13.24 3.59
N ILE A 299 10.78 13.83 3.77
CA ILE A 299 10.98 15.27 3.67
C ILE A 299 10.86 15.76 2.21
N LYS A 300 11.37 15.00 1.24
CA LYS A 300 11.28 15.37 -0.19
C LYS A 300 9.85 15.33 -0.72
N ARG A 301 9.05 14.35 -0.30
CA ARG A 301 7.63 14.25 -0.66
C ARG A 301 6.84 15.52 -0.30
N LEU A 302 7.20 16.16 0.80
CA LEU A 302 6.55 17.40 1.28
C LEU A 302 7.08 18.68 0.62
N ALA A 303 8.25 18.61 -0.01
CA ALA A 303 8.87 19.76 -0.66
C ALA A 303 8.55 19.87 -2.16
N ALA A 304 7.84 18.86 -2.72
CA ALA A 304 7.44 18.86 -4.12
C ALA A 304 6.31 19.90 -4.35
N PRO A 305 6.48 20.85 -5.28
CA PRO A 305 5.45 21.84 -5.58
C PRO A 305 4.24 21.18 -6.26
N SER A 306 3.05 21.42 -5.73
CA SER A 306 1.76 21.09 -6.34
C SER A 306 1.48 22.03 -7.52
N ASN A 307 1.54 21.51 -8.75
CA ASN A 307 1.17 22.25 -9.97
C ASN A 307 -0.36 22.32 -10.11
N ASP A 308 -1.03 23.10 -9.25
CA ASP A 308 -2.45 23.41 -9.36
C ASP A 308 -2.66 24.92 -9.28
N ALA A 309 -2.48 25.62 -10.40
CA ALA A 309 -2.91 27.00 -10.55
C ALA A 309 -3.00 27.39 -12.03
N THR A 310 -4.03 26.92 -12.73
CA THR A 310 -4.71 27.67 -13.80
C THR A 310 -5.81 26.79 -14.39
N LEU A 311 -7.08 27.16 -14.16
CA LEU A 311 -8.11 27.30 -15.18
C LEU A 311 -9.42 27.74 -14.52
N GLN A 312 -9.73 29.02 -14.75
CA GLN A 312 -10.94 29.69 -14.30
C GLN A 312 -12.17 29.24 -15.10
N SER A 313 -13.26 29.04 -14.36
CA SER A 313 -14.68 29.29 -14.68
C SER A 313 -15.10 29.53 -16.15
N THR A 314 -16.01 28.68 -16.64
CA THR A 314 -17.11 29.14 -17.51
C THR A 314 -18.32 28.23 -17.34
N SER A 315 -19.45 28.83 -17.02
CA SER A 315 -20.77 28.21 -16.88
C SER A 315 -21.47 28.06 -18.24
N ALA A 316 -22.04 26.89 -18.53
CA ALA A 316 -23.06 26.70 -19.57
C ALA A 316 -23.88 25.42 -19.34
N SER A 317 -25.17 25.51 -19.67
CA SER A 317 -26.26 24.57 -19.38
C SER A 317 -26.48 23.47 -20.43
N MET A 318 -26.85 22.29 -19.93
CA MET A 318 -27.78 21.25 -20.45
C MET A 318 -27.62 20.66 -21.88
N SER A 319 -27.24 19.38 -21.94
CA SER A 319 -28.09 18.22 -22.33
C SER A 319 -27.26 16.94 -22.10
N GLY A 320 -27.70 16.03 -21.23
CA GLY A 320 -26.87 14.91 -20.78
C GLY A 320 -27.29 13.58 -21.38
N ASP A 321 -26.35 12.90 -22.04
CA ASP A 321 -26.41 11.46 -22.30
C ASP A 321 -25.73 10.70 -21.14
N VAL A 322 -26.29 9.55 -20.77
CA VAL A 322 -25.77 8.74 -19.66
C VAL A 322 -24.89 7.63 -20.19
N ILE A 323 -23.59 7.72 -19.89
CA ILE A 323 -22.63 6.65 -20.13
C ILE A 323 -22.69 5.66 -18.96
N VAL A 324 -23.13 4.44 -19.24
CA VAL A 324 -23.03 3.31 -18.31
C VAL A 324 -21.55 2.97 -18.15
N PHE A 325 -20.95 3.36 -17.03
CA PHE A 325 -19.59 2.97 -16.67
C PHE A 325 -19.56 1.50 -16.30
N ALA A 326 -18.87 0.74 -17.14
CA ALA A 326 -18.62 -0.68 -16.95
C ALA A 326 -17.14 -0.82 -16.56
N ALA A 327 -16.82 -0.70 -15.27
CA ALA A 327 -15.49 -1.03 -14.77
C ALA A 327 -15.40 -2.56 -14.63
N ALA A 328 -14.96 -3.25 -15.68
CA ALA A 328 -14.66 -4.68 -15.62
C ALA A 328 -13.38 -4.88 -14.81
N LEU A 329 -13.54 -5.00 -13.49
CA LEU A 329 -12.47 -5.34 -12.57
C LEU A 329 -12.22 -6.85 -12.65
N ARG A 330 -11.17 -7.21 -13.38
CA ARG A 330 -10.85 -8.59 -13.75
C ARG A 330 -10.44 -9.38 -12.49
N ARG A 331 -11.27 -10.33 -12.06
CA ARG A 331 -10.92 -11.32 -11.03
C ARG A 331 -9.98 -12.36 -11.64
N HIS A 332 -8.76 -12.47 -11.12
CA HIS A 332 -7.77 -13.43 -11.59
C HIS A 332 -8.02 -14.78 -10.88
N ASP A 333 -8.89 -15.63 -11.43
CA ASP A 333 -9.05 -16.99 -10.91
C ASP A 333 -7.85 -17.84 -11.36
N SER A 334 -6.94 -18.10 -10.42
CA SER A 334 -5.94 -19.16 -10.53
C SER A 334 -6.54 -20.45 -9.99
N ASP A 335 -7.16 -21.25 -10.85
CA ASP A 335 -7.28 -22.71 -10.67
C ASP A 335 -7.89 -23.35 -11.93
N PHE A 336 -7.03 -23.77 -12.87
CA PHE A 336 -7.37 -24.85 -13.80
C PHE A 336 -6.13 -25.66 -14.15
N THR A 337 -5.96 -26.78 -13.44
CA THR A 337 -5.00 -27.85 -13.76
C THR A 337 -5.58 -28.77 -14.83
N GLN A 338 -4.82 -28.98 -15.91
CA GLN A 338 -4.62 -30.23 -16.70
C GLN A 338 -3.86 -29.80 -17.97
N GLY A 339 -2.77 -30.42 -18.42
CA GLY A 339 -2.43 -31.83 -18.39
C GLY A 339 -2.34 -32.32 -19.84
N THR A 340 -1.22 -32.95 -20.17
CA THR A 340 -0.90 -33.78 -21.36
C THR A 340 -0.21 -33.16 -22.57
N ALA A 341 0.83 -33.89 -22.97
CA ALA A 341 1.88 -33.63 -23.95
C ALA A 341 1.42 -33.77 -25.41
N LEU A 342 2.24 -33.29 -26.34
CA LEU A 342 2.70 -34.07 -27.51
C LEU A 342 3.92 -33.40 -28.17
N GLN A 343 4.89 -34.26 -28.48
CA GLN A 343 6.16 -34.03 -29.18
C GLN A 343 5.92 -33.78 -30.69
N ASP A 344 6.76 -32.95 -31.34
CA ASP A 344 7.56 -33.38 -32.52
C ASP A 344 8.42 -32.26 -33.14
N ASN A 345 9.74 -32.54 -33.20
CA ASN A 345 10.76 -32.39 -34.28
C ASN A 345 10.63 -31.24 -35.31
N ALA A 346 11.59 -30.29 -35.38
CA ALA A 346 12.84 -30.30 -36.19
C ALA A 346 12.59 -30.33 -37.72
N SER A 347 13.16 -29.49 -38.62
CA SER A 347 14.40 -28.70 -38.62
C SER A 347 14.48 -27.77 -39.88
N THR A 348 15.52 -26.91 -39.93
CA THR A 348 16.32 -26.46 -41.13
C THR A 348 15.72 -25.40 -42.12
N TRP A 349 16.37 -24.35 -42.67
CA TRP A 349 17.78 -23.87 -42.89
C TRP A 349 17.80 -22.30 -42.98
N LEU A 350 18.63 -21.57 -42.21
CA LEU A 350 19.90 -20.89 -42.55
C LEU A 350 19.94 -19.84 -43.71
N SER A 351 20.14 -18.56 -43.36
CA SER A 351 21.13 -17.65 -44.00
C SER A 351 21.40 -16.38 -43.14
N ARG A 352 22.70 -16.12 -42.90
CA ARG A 352 23.39 -14.93 -42.33
C ARG A 352 24.69 -14.78 -43.17
N PRO A 353 25.49 -13.67 -43.14
CA PRO A 353 25.56 -12.57 -42.15
C PRO A 353 25.80 -11.14 -42.73
N SER A 354 25.68 -10.07 -41.92
CA SER A 354 26.84 -9.20 -41.56
C SER A 354 26.52 -8.27 -40.38
N CYS A 355 27.55 -7.99 -39.57
CA CYS A 355 27.53 -7.50 -38.19
C CYS A 355 27.35 -5.98 -38.00
N ALA A 356 26.71 -5.61 -36.88
CA ALA A 356 27.19 -4.56 -35.99
C ALA A 356 26.75 -4.89 -34.54
N PHE A 357 27.68 -4.68 -33.61
CA PHE A 357 27.60 -4.92 -32.17
C PHE A 357 26.50 -4.09 -31.49
N ASP A 358 25.75 -4.68 -30.55
CA ASP A 358 25.50 -4.07 -29.24
C ASP A 358 24.95 -5.08 -28.22
N ALA A 359 25.24 -4.79 -26.95
CA ALA A 359 25.36 -5.71 -25.83
C ALA A 359 24.08 -6.46 -25.41
N MET A 360 24.26 -7.74 -25.08
CA MET A 360 23.29 -8.57 -24.34
C MET A 360 23.15 -8.06 -22.90
N THR A 361 21.94 -7.63 -22.55
CA THR A 361 21.40 -7.80 -21.20
C THR A 361 20.13 -8.63 -21.33
N SER A 362 20.08 -9.74 -20.59
CA SER A 362 18.94 -10.64 -20.52
C SER A 362 17.75 -9.90 -19.90
N ALA A 363 16.83 -9.41 -20.75
CA ALA A 363 15.54 -8.91 -20.32
C ALA A 363 14.68 -10.09 -19.83
N PRO A 364 14.06 -10.02 -18.64
CA PRO A 364 13.01 -10.94 -18.28
C PRO A 364 11.80 -10.68 -19.19
N THR A 365 11.43 -11.71 -19.93
CA THR A 365 10.26 -11.77 -20.80
C THR A 365 8.99 -11.82 -19.97
N ASN A 366 8.33 -10.68 -19.79
CA ASN A 366 6.87 -10.51 -19.88
C ASN A 366 6.51 -9.05 -19.57
N PRO A 367 6.27 -8.19 -20.58
CA PRO A 367 5.55 -6.95 -20.32
C PRO A 367 4.11 -7.29 -19.94
N VAL A 368 3.61 -6.76 -18.82
CA VAL A 368 2.16 -6.71 -18.56
C VAL A 368 1.58 -5.74 -19.59
N GLU A 369 1.10 -6.29 -20.70
CA GLU A 369 0.79 -5.57 -21.95
C GLU A 369 -0.55 -4.80 -21.93
N ILE A 370 -1.22 -4.63 -20.77
CA ILE A 370 -2.54 -3.97 -20.68
C ILE A 370 -2.66 -3.24 -19.33
N PRO A 371 -3.05 -1.94 -19.29
CA PRO A 371 -3.38 -1.28 -18.02
C PRO A 371 -4.52 -2.04 -17.32
N PRO A 372 -4.48 -2.21 -15.99
CA PRO A 372 -5.43 -3.08 -15.27
C PRO A 372 -6.89 -2.64 -15.42
N PHE A 373 -7.14 -1.35 -15.72
CA PHE A 373 -8.48 -0.80 -15.90
C PHE A 373 -8.63 -0.11 -17.25
N GLN A 374 -9.75 -0.37 -17.93
CA GLN A 374 -10.06 0.19 -19.24
C GLN A 374 -11.49 0.71 -19.30
N LEU A 375 -11.71 1.68 -20.18
CA LEU A 375 -13.03 2.20 -20.50
C LEU A 375 -13.47 1.65 -21.85
N GLN A 376 -14.69 1.11 -21.88
CA GLN A 376 -15.28 0.57 -23.09
C GLN A 376 -16.74 0.99 -23.19
N THR A 377 -17.12 1.55 -24.34
CA THR A 377 -18.50 1.89 -24.64
C THR A 377 -19.25 0.62 -25.04
N LEU A 378 -20.30 0.29 -24.29
CA LEU A 378 -21.14 -0.89 -24.55
C LEU A 378 -22.43 -0.55 -25.29
N ILE A 379 -23.02 0.61 -25.02
CA ILE A 379 -24.33 1.03 -25.50
C ILE A 379 -24.27 2.53 -25.79
N THR A 380 -24.71 2.96 -26.98
CA THR A 380 -24.50 4.33 -27.50
C THR A 380 -25.76 5.19 -27.56
N GLN A 381 -26.95 4.65 -27.26
CA GLN A 381 -28.24 5.34 -27.46
C GLN A 381 -29.21 5.12 -26.28
N CYS A 382 -28.95 5.74 -25.12
CA CYS A 382 -29.89 5.64 -23.99
C CYS A 382 -29.75 6.79 -22.96
N ASP A 383 -30.87 7.41 -22.58
CA ASP A 383 -30.98 8.34 -21.44
C ASP A 383 -31.22 7.56 -20.13
N ALA A 384 -30.17 6.83 -19.70
CA ALA A 384 -30.24 5.87 -18.59
C ALA A 384 -29.93 6.51 -17.22
N ARG A 385 -30.91 6.73 -16.35
CA ARG A 385 -30.66 7.30 -15.00
C ARG A 385 -29.93 6.34 -14.07
N CYS A 386 -30.21 5.04 -14.19
CA CYS A 386 -29.56 3.99 -13.42
C CYS A 386 -29.41 2.71 -14.24
N ALA A 387 -28.40 1.90 -13.91
CA ALA A 387 -28.11 0.66 -14.61
C ALA A 387 -27.52 -0.38 -13.65
N GLN A 388 -27.85 -1.65 -13.86
CA GLN A 388 -27.20 -2.80 -13.23
C GLN A 388 -26.99 -3.91 -14.26
N ALA A 389 -25.87 -4.63 -14.12
CA ALA A 389 -25.54 -5.74 -14.99
C ALA A 389 -25.59 -7.08 -14.24
N LEU A 390 -25.96 -8.14 -14.95
CA LEU A 390 -26.04 -9.50 -14.44
C LEU A 390 -25.66 -10.48 -15.55
N GLY A 391 -24.43 -11.02 -15.48
CA GLY A 391 -23.96 -11.99 -16.46
C GLY A 391 -23.94 -11.42 -17.88
N SER A 392 -24.65 -12.05 -18.82
CA SER A 392 -24.74 -11.59 -20.21
C SER A 392 -25.74 -10.45 -20.44
N GLU A 393 -26.35 -9.89 -19.40
CA GLU A 393 -27.46 -8.95 -19.51
C GLU A 393 -27.22 -7.64 -18.77
N ILE A 394 -27.76 -6.55 -19.30
CA ILE A 394 -27.73 -5.21 -18.71
C ILE A 394 -29.15 -4.69 -18.59
N TYR A 395 -29.51 -4.27 -17.39
CA TYR A 395 -30.81 -3.72 -17.03
C TYR A 395 -30.66 -2.22 -16.79
N MET A 396 -31.47 -1.41 -17.47
CA MET A 396 -31.40 0.06 -17.40
C MET A 396 -32.76 0.67 -17.09
N GLY A 397 -32.73 1.75 -16.31
CA GLY A 397 -33.88 2.58 -16.01
C GLY A 397 -33.72 3.98 -16.56
N CYS A 398 -34.69 4.42 -17.34
CA CYS A 398 -34.64 5.68 -18.07
C CYS A 398 -35.37 6.81 -17.35
N GLN A 399 -35.05 8.05 -17.73
CA GLN A 399 -35.70 9.26 -17.20
C GLN A 399 -37.20 9.35 -17.55
N ASN A 400 -37.62 8.69 -18.63
CA ASN A 400 -39.02 8.60 -19.09
C ASN A 400 -39.83 7.47 -18.41
N GLY A 401 -39.24 6.72 -17.47
CA GLY A 401 -39.93 5.59 -16.84
C GLY A 401 -39.86 4.27 -17.60
N GLU A 402 -39.10 4.19 -18.69
CA GLU A 402 -38.84 2.93 -19.38
C GLU A 402 -37.77 2.10 -18.66
N LEU A 403 -38.00 0.79 -18.61
CA LEU A 403 -37.08 -0.25 -18.18
C LEU A 403 -36.61 -1.01 -19.42
N LEU A 404 -35.31 -1.01 -19.66
CA LEU A 404 -34.69 -1.64 -20.82
C LEU A 404 -33.84 -2.83 -20.39
N ARG A 405 -33.94 -3.93 -21.12
CA ARG A 405 -33.09 -5.11 -20.99
C ARG A 405 -32.28 -5.27 -22.25
N TYR A 406 -30.96 -5.24 -22.10
CA TYR A 406 -30.01 -5.58 -23.13
C TYR A 406 -29.39 -6.94 -22.84
N ALA A 407 -29.11 -7.72 -23.88
CA ALA A 407 -28.33 -8.94 -23.75
C ALA A 407 -27.20 -8.97 -24.76
N LEU A 408 -26.11 -9.62 -24.38
CA LEU A 408 -24.99 -9.85 -25.27
C LEU A 408 -25.39 -10.91 -26.29
N GLN A 409 -25.45 -10.52 -27.56
CA GLN A 409 -25.82 -11.42 -28.66
C GLN A 409 -24.59 -11.74 -29.51
N ALA A 410 -24.39 -13.04 -29.76
CA ALA A 410 -23.40 -13.56 -30.69
C ALA A 410 -24.11 -14.05 -31.96
N ASP A 411 -24.75 -13.11 -32.68
CA ASP A 411 -25.60 -13.45 -33.82
C ASP A 411 -24.82 -13.91 -35.07
N ASP A 412 -23.57 -13.45 -35.24
CA ASP A 412 -22.74 -13.81 -36.39
C ASP A 412 -21.28 -14.04 -35.93
N PRO A 413 -20.65 -15.19 -36.24
CA PRO A 413 -19.25 -15.47 -35.92
C PRO A 413 -18.25 -14.58 -36.68
N SER A 414 -18.72 -13.65 -37.53
CA SER A 414 -17.92 -12.63 -38.21
C SER A 414 -18.09 -11.22 -37.66
N THR A 415 -19.12 -10.96 -36.84
CA THR A 415 -19.31 -9.67 -36.18
C THR A 415 -18.93 -9.75 -34.71
N LEU A 416 -18.50 -8.63 -34.15
CA LEU A 416 -18.17 -8.57 -32.73
C LEU A 416 -19.45 -8.67 -31.90
N GLU A 417 -19.39 -9.45 -30.82
CA GLU A 417 -20.48 -9.54 -29.85
C GLU A 417 -20.84 -8.12 -29.37
N SER A 418 -22.13 -7.80 -29.37
CA SER A 418 -22.61 -6.50 -28.93
C SER A 418 -23.90 -6.65 -28.13
N TYR A 419 -24.17 -5.67 -27.28
CA TYR A 419 -25.40 -5.64 -26.50
C TYR A 419 -26.56 -5.14 -27.36
N SER A 420 -27.55 -6.00 -27.57
CA SER A 420 -28.79 -5.67 -28.28
C SER A 420 -29.95 -5.54 -27.31
N LEU A 421 -30.92 -4.67 -27.63
CA LEU A 421 -32.12 -4.48 -26.82
C LEU A 421 -33.07 -5.68 -27.01
N LEU A 422 -33.39 -6.40 -25.94
CA LEU A 422 -34.31 -7.55 -25.96
C LEU A 422 -35.72 -7.21 -25.48
N SER A 423 -35.85 -6.42 -24.42
CA SER A 423 -37.13 -6.13 -23.79
C SER A 423 -37.22 -4.68 -23.36
N ARG A 424 -38.43 -4.12 -23.47
CA ARG A 424 -38.79 -2.78 -23.03
C ARG A 424 -40.08 -2.87 -22.25
N GLN A 425 -40.04 -2.37 -21.03
CA GLN A 425 -41.16 -2.32 -20.09
C GLN A 425 -41.26 -0.89 -19.55
N SER A 426 -42.37 -0.53 -18.89
CA SER A 426 -42.51 0.78 -18.27
C SER A 426 -43.04 0.67 -16.85
N VAL A 427 -42.60 1.59 -16.00
CA VAL A 427 -43.17 1.71 -14.65
C VAL A 427 -44.55 2.37 -14.72
N PRO A 428 -45.49 1.99 -13.83
CA PRO A 428 -46.81 2.63 -13.79
C PRO A 428 -46.68 4.15 -13.60
N GLY A 429 -47.26 4.91 -14.54
CA GLY A 429 -47.24 6.38 -14.52
C GLY A 429 -46.03 7.03 -15.20
N GLU A 430 -45.14 6.25 -15.82
CA GLU A 430 -44.04 6.74 -16.69
C GLU A 430 -43.19 7.82 -16.02
N LYS A 431 -42.95 7.64 -14.71
CA LYS A 431 -42.12 8.54 -13.90
C LYS A 431 -40.65 8.14 -13.97
N PRO A 432 -39.72 9.09 -13.76
CA PRO A 432 -38.28 8.81 -13.79
C PRO A 432 -37.87 7.72 -12.81
N ILE A 433 -37.04 6.79 -13.28
CA ILE A 433 -36.56 5.67 -12.47
C ILE A 433 -35.32 6.08 -11.69
N ASP A 434 -35.45 6.19 -10.37
CA ASP A 434 -34.36 6.65 -9.52
C ASP A 434 -33.33 5.56 -9.22
N GLU A 435 -33.77 4.31 -9.06
CA GLU A 435 -32.90 3.21 -8.63
C GLU A 435 -33.47 1.86 -9.06
N ILE A 436 -32.59 0.98 -9.56
CA ILE A 436 -32.88 -0.41 -9.90
C ILE A 436 -31.97 -1.30 -9.06
N VAL A 437 -32.52 -2.35 -8.46
CA VAL A 437 -31.77 -3.36 -7.70
C VAL A 437 -32.18 -4.75 -8.16
N LEU A 438 -31.23 -5.51 -8.71
CA LEU A 438 -31.40 -6.89 -9.14
C LEU A 438 -31.24 -7.85 -7.97
N LEU A 439 -32.16 -8.81 -7.83
CA LEU A 439 -32.16 -9.87 -6.82
C LEU A 439 -32.12 -11.24 -7.53
N PRO A 440 -30.92 -11.73 -7.94
CA PRO A 440 -30.79 -12.96 -8.72
C PRO A 440 -31.31 -14.19 -7.97
N SER A 441 -31.03 -14.28 -6.67
CA SER A 441 -31.40 -15.41 -5.81
C SER A 441 -32.89 -15.75 -5.77
N ILE A 442 -33.76 -14.75 -6.01
CA ILE A 442 -35.21 -14.91 -6.03
C ILE A 442 -35.85 -14.51 -7.37
N LEU A 443 -35.04 -14.24 -8.40
CA LEU A 443 -35.48 -13.79 -9.72
C LEU A 443 -36.43 -12.57 -9.67
N ARG A 444 -36.04 -11.54 -8.92
CA ARG A 444 -36.82 -10.30 -8.78
C ARG A 444 -35.97 -9.07 -9.07
N VAL A 445 -36.64 -8.00 -9.50
CA VAL A 445 -36.07 -6.65 -9.59
C VAL A 445 -36.90 -5.70 -8.74
N LEU A 446 -36.22 -4.88 -7.94
CA LEU A 446 -36.81 -3.77 -7.22
C LEU A 446 -36.55 -2.50 -8.00
N VAL A 447 -37.62 -1.74 -8.28
CA VAL A 447 -37.53 -0.49 -9.05
C VAL A 447 -38.15 0.63 -8.24
N ARG A 448 -37.33 1.62 -7.87
CA ARG A 448 -37.77 2.80 -7.13
C ARG A 448 -38.07 3.95 -8.11
N SER A 449 -39.30 4.44 -8.06
CA SER A 449 -39.78 5.54 -8.91
C SER A 449 -40.86 6.33 -8.16
N ASP A 450 -40.78 7.66 -8.20
CA ASP A 450 -41.79 8.59 -7.61
C ASP A 450 -42.17 8.24 -6.15
N SER A 451 -41.17 8.07 -5.29
CA SER A 451 -41.35 7.66 -3.88
C SER A 451 -42.11 6.34 -3.66
N GLN A 452 -42.17 5.49 -4.69
CA GLN A 452 -42.76 4.15 -4.63
C GLN A 452 -41.74 3.08 -5.03
N LEU A 453 -41.92 1.87 -4.50
CA LEU A 453 -41.14 0.70 -4.86
C LEU A 453 -42.03 -0.31 -5.59
N PHE A 454 -41.67 -0.59 -6.83
CA PHE A 454 -42.30 -1.57 -7.71
C PHE A 454 -41.47 -2.85 -7.80
N PHE A 455 -42.12 -3.95 -8.13
CA PHE A 455 -41.51 -5.28 -8.20
C PHE A 455 -41.70 -5.87 -9.60
N PHE A 456 -40.63 -6.38 -10.19
CA PHE A 456 -40.61 -7.01 -11.50
C PHE A 456 -39.94 -8.38 -11.44
N THR A 457 -40.16 -9.23 -12.44
CA THR A 457 -39.55 -10.56 -12.54
C THR A 457 -38.27 -10.54 -13.37
N LEU A 458 -37.25 -11.29 -12.95
CA LEU A 458 -36.07 -11.59 -13.78
C LEU A 458 -36.29 -12.87 -14.60
N PRO A 459 -35.77 -12.95 -15.83
CA PRO A 459 -35.09 -11.90 -16.58
C PRO A 459 -36.04 -11.04 -17.44
N SER A 460 -37.32 -11.39 -17.55
CA SER A 460 -38.26 -10.79 -18.51
C SER A 460 -38.60 -9.31 -18.27
N LEU A 461 -38.42 -8.82 -17.04
CA LEU A 461 -38.92 -7.54 -16.54
C LEU A 461 -40.45 -7.42 -16.57
N ASP A 462 -41.18 -8.52 -16.40
CA ASP A 462 -42.64 -8.43 -16.31
C ASP A 462 -43.05 -7.82 -14.96
N PRO A 463 -43.98 -6.85 -14.94
CA PRO A 463 -44.44 -6.23 -13.70
C PRO A 463 -45.21 -7.24 -12.87
N ILE A 464 -44.90 -7.31 -11.57
CA ILE A 464 -45.63 -8.17 -10.65
C ILE A 464 -46.99 -7.53 -10.34
N PRO A 465 -48.11 -8.24 -10.57
CA PRO A 465 -49.44 -7.72 -10.28
C PRO A 465 -49.62 -7.32 -8.81
N ALA A 466 -50.31 -6.19 -8.58
CA ALA A 466 -50.50 -5.60 -7.24
C ALA A 466 -51.31 -6.48 -6.28
N ASN A 467 -52.04 -7.50 -6.78
CA ASN A 467 -52.72 -8.50 -5.96
C ASN A 467 -51.75 -9.53 -5.36
N VAL A 468 -50.56 -9.73 -5.95
CA VAL A 468 -49.51 -10.63 -5.45
C VAL A 468 -48.59 -9.87 -4.49
N ILE A 469 -48.01 -8.76 -4.97
CA ILE A 469 -47.14 -7.90 -4.17
C ILE A 469 -47.57 -6.45 -4.38
N LYS A 470 -48.04 -5.81 -3.31
CA LYS A 470 -48.43 -4.40 -3.36
C LYS A 470 -47.19 -3.51 -3.44
N PRO A 471 -47.16 -2.52 -4.36
CA PRO A 471 -46.11 -1.51 -4.36
C PRO A 471 -46.03 -0.78 -3.01
N LEU A 472 -44.81 -0.54 -2.53
CA LEU A 472 -44.58 0.18 -1.27
C LEU A 472 -44.56 1.69 -1.54
N ARG A 473 -45.22 2.48 -0.70
CA ARG A 473 -45.32 3.94 -0.83
C ARG A 473 -44.47 4.65 0.21
N HIS A 474 -44.13 5.91 -0.08
CA HIS A 474 -43.34 6.80 0.78
C HIS A 474 -41.91 6.28 0.99
N VAL A 475 -41.32 5.72 -0.05
CA VAL A 475 -39.96 5.18 -0.06
C VAL A 475 -38.99 6.29 -0.46
N PHE A 476 -38.29 6.86 0.52
CA PHE A 476 -37.25 7.87 0.30
C PHE A 476 -35.93 7.24 -0.14
N ALA A 477 -35.50 6.17 0.55
CA ALA A 477 -34.32 5.39 0.18
C ALA A 477 -34.58 3.89 0.33
N LEU A 478 -33.88 3.10 -0.47
CA LEU A 478 -33.90 1.65 -0.44
C LEU A 478 -32.54 1.13 0.04
N ALA A 479 -32.54 0.18 0.97
CA ALA A 479 -31.33 -0.50 1.42
C ALA A 479 -31.57 -2.01 1.46
N VAL A 480 -31.10 -2.70 0.43
CA VAL A 480 -31.07 -4.18 0.39
C VAL A 480 -29.81 -4.66 1.10
N ASP A 481 -29.90 -5.80 1.79
CA ASP A 481 -28.74 -6.41 2.42
C ASP A 481 -27.68 -6.82 1.38
N GLN A 482 -26.46 -6.28 1.53
CA GLN A 482 -25.35 -6.53 0.63
C GLN A 482 -25.04 -8.02 0.44
N ASN A 483 -25.14 -8.82 1.51
CA ASN A 483 -24.86 -10.26 1.47
C ASN A 483 -25.88 -10.99 0.59
N HIS A 484 -27.10 -10.45 0.49
CA HIS A 484 -28.19 -11.02 -0.30
C HIS A 484 -28.09 -10.61 -1.77
N LEU A 485 -27.51 -9.47 -2.08
CA LEU A 485 -27.26 -9.01 -3.45
C LEU A 485 -26.19 -9.85 -4.18
N LYS A 486 -25.24 -10.43 -3.43
CA LYS A 486 -24.19 -11.30 -3.95
C LYS A 486 -24.63 -12.76 -4.14
N ARG A 487 -25.84 -13.12 -3.68
CA ARG A 487 -26.36 -14.48 -3.87
C ARG A 487 -26.66 -14.72 -5.36
N ALA A 488 -26.00 -15.74 -5.92
CA ALA A 488 -26.12 -16.11 -7.31
C ALA A 488 -27.52 -16.61 -7.68
N LEU A 489 -27.78 -16.70 -9.00
CA LEU A 489 -29.00 -17.31 -9.54
C LEU A 489 -29.13 -18.76 -9.04
N PRO A 490 -30.31 -19.20 -8.56
CA PRO A 490 -30.49 -20.61 -8.19
C PRO A 490 -30.30 -21.52 -9.41
N PRO A 491 -29.64 -22.69 -9.27
CA PRO A 491 -29.54 -23.66 -10.34
C PRO A 491 -30.92 -24.13 -10.79
N PRO A 492 -31.15 -24.39 -12.08
CA PRO A 492 -32.46 -24.85 -12.57
C PRO A 492 -32.89 -26.20 -11.98
N SER A 493 -31.95 -27.00 -11.45
CA SER A 493 -32.19 -28.28 -10.80
C SER A 493 -32.31 -28.21 -9.27
N ALA A 494 -32.10 -27.04 -8.66
CA ALA A 494 -32.14 -26.89 -7.21
C ALA A 494 -33.59 -26.82 -6.68
N PRO A 495 -33.89 -27.40 -5.50
CA PRO A 495 -35.17 -27.17 -4.85
C PRO A 495 -35.37 -25.68 -4.57
N PRO A 496 -36.62 -25.17 -4.58
CA PRO A 496 -36.90 -23.77 -4.28
C PRO A 496 -36.33 -23.43 -2.90
N SER A 497 -35.37 -22.51 -2.86
CA SER A 497 -34.78 -22.05 -1.61
C SER A 497 -35.83 -21.26 -0.84
N ASN A 498 -36.01 -21.58 0.44
CA ASN A 498 -36.94 -20.83 1.30
C ASN A 498 -36.30 -19.55 1.88
N GLU A 499 -35.21 -19.09 1.28
CA GLU A 499 -34.35 -18.04 1.81
C GLU A 499 -34.64 -16.72 1.12
N GLY A 500 -35.47 -15.89 1.75
CA GLY A 500 -35.82 -14.57 1.22
C GLY A 500 -34.68 -13.57 1.26
N VAL A 501 -34.89 -12.44 0.59
CA VAL A 501 -34.01 -11.28 0.63
C VAL A 501 -34.53 -10.28 1.65
N ASP A 502 -33.73 -10.03 2.68
CA ASP A 502 -33.99 -8.92 3.60
C ASP A 502 -33.59 -7.58 2.99
N PHE A 503 -34.46 -6.59 3.17
CA PHE A 503 -34.21 -5.20 2.82
C PHE A 503 -34.98 -4.27 3.77
N CYS A 504 -34.61 -3.00 3.79
CA CYS A 504 -35.38 -1.98 4.46
C CYS A 504 -35.68 -0.81 3.53
N ILE A 505 -36.81 -0.16 3.80
CA ILE A 505 -37.17 1.11 3.18
C ILE A 505 -37.08 2.21 4.23
N ILE A 506 -36.55 3.34 3.80
CA ILE A 506 -36.44 4.52 4.63
C ILE A 506 -37.64 5.38 4.26
N LYS A 507 -38.48 5.66 5.26
CA LYS A 507 -39.60 6.61 5.18
C LYS A 507 -39.17 7.94 5.80
N ARG A 508 -40.08 8.91 5.78
CA ARG A 508 -39.84 10.25 6.33
C ARG A 508 -39.44 10.26 7.81
N SER A 509 -40.01 9.36 8.62
CA SER A 509 -39.82 9.35 10.08
C SER A 509 -39.54 7.96 10.67
N SER A 510 -39.29 6.97 9.83
CA SER A 510 -39.14 5.57 10.24
C SER A 510 -38.43 4.73 9.19
N ILE A 511 -37.90 3.59 9.62
CA ILE A 511 -37.28 2.56 8.80
C ILE A 511 -38.16 1.32 8.90
N ALA A 512 -38.70 0.83 7.79
CA ALA A 512 -39.50 -0.39 7.76
C ALA A 512 -38.71 -1.55 7.14
N LEU A 513 -38.65 -2.66 7.86
CA LEU A 513 -37.89 -3.87 7.48
C LEU A 513 -38.83 -4.90 6.84
N PHE A 514 -38.35 -5.51 5.76
CA PHE A 514 -39.09 -6.48 4.97
C PHE A 514 -38.21 -7.68 4.60
N ASN A 515 -38.85 -8.83 4.43
CA ASN A 515 -38.28 -10.01 3.78
C ASN A 515 -39.07 -10.32 2.51
N LEU A 516 -38.39 -10.42 1.38
CA LEU A 516 -38.99 -10.72 0.08
C LEU A 516 -38.67 -12.15 -0.35
N ARG A 517 -39.72 -12.93 -0.63
CA ARG A 517 -39.67 -14.25 -1.26
C ARG A 517 -40.60 -14.25 -2.48
N ASP A 518 -41.53 -15.18 -2.55
CA ASP A 518 -42.69 -15.12 -3.45
C ASP A 518 -43.67 -14.01 -3.07
N ARG A 519 -43.72 -13.68 -1.77
CA ARG A 519 -44.52 -12.60 -1.20
C ARG A 519 -43.64 -11.70 -0.36
N LEU A 520 -44.16 -10.50 -0.10
CA LEU A 520 -43.53 -9.52 0.76
C LEU A 520 -44.00 -9.71 2.20
N TYR A 521 -43.06 -9.91 3.11
CA TYR A 521 -43.30 -10.04 4.55
C TYR A 521 -42.78 -8.82 5.28
N TYR A 522 -43.65 -8.16 6.05
CA TYR A 522 -43.26 -7.06 6.94
C TYR A 522 -42.72 -7.63 8.25
N GLN A 523 -41.54 -7.16 8.68
CA GLN A 523 -40.89 -7.63 9.90
C GLN A 523 -41.12 -6.68 11.08
N LYS A 524 -40.60 -5.45 10.98
CA LYS A 524 -40.69 -4.43 12.04
C LYS A 524 -40.43 -3.04 11.49
N GLU A 525 -40.72 -2.02 12.30
CA GLU A 525 -40.45 -0.61 11.99
C GLU A 525 -39.71 0.05 13.15
N ILE A 526 -38.65 0.78 12.82
CA ILE A 526 -37.78 1.49 13.76
C ILE A 526 -37.98 3.00 13.55
N PRO A 527 -38.21 3.80 14.60
CA PRO A 527 -38.38 5.24 14.45
C PRO A 527 -37.08 5.92 13.98
N LEU A 528 -37.19 6.88 13.06
CA LEU A 528 -36.07 7.65 12.52
C LEU A 528 -36.50 9.13 12.36
N PRO A 529 -36.48 9.93 13.44
CA PRO A 529 -37.11 11.25 13.48
C PRO A 529 -36.54 12.25 12.45
N ASN A 530 -35.25 12.15 12.14
CA ASN A 530 -34.57 13.06 11.21
C ASN A 530 -34.64 12.59 9.74
N GLY A 531 -35.22 11.40 9.50
CA GLY A 531 -35.17 10.74 8.20
C GLY A 531 -33.73 10.39 7.76
N ALA A 532 -33.59 9.92 6.52
CA ALA A 532 -32.30 9.75 5.87
C ALA A 532 -32.47 9.90 4.35
N ILE A 533 -31.40 10.36 3.69
CA ILE A 533 -31.33 10.54 2.23
C ILE A 533 -30.72 9.31 1.57
N LEU A 534 -29.70 8.72 2.21
CA LEU A 534 -29.02 7.53 1.73
C LEU A 534 -28.96 6.48 2.83
N ALA A 535 -29.07 5.22 2.44
CA ALA A 535 -28.91 4.09 3.32
C ALA A 535 -28.27 2.90 2.61
N ARG A 536 -27.40 2.18 3.32
CA ARG A 536 -26.79 0.90 2.88
C ARG A 536 -26.79 -0.08 4.04
N ARG A 537 -27.20 -1.33 3.75
CA ARG A 537 -27.34 -2.39 4.74
C ARG A 537 -26.34 -3.50 4.44
N SER A 538 -25.73 -4.03 5.50
CA SER A 538 -24.99 -5.29 5.45
C SER A 538 -25.23 -6.05 6.76
N GLY A 539 -25.83 -7.23 6.64
CA GLY A 539 -26.24 -8.03 7.78
C GLY A 539 -27.18 -7.28 8.74
N GLN A 540 -26.77 -7.20 10.01
CA GLN A 540 -27.54 -6.54 11.06
C GLN A 540 -27.34 -5.02 11.13
N TYR A 541 -26.35 -4.47 10.41
CA TYR A 541 -26.02 -3.06 10.50
C TYR A 541 -26.53 -2.29 9.28
N LEU A 542 -27.07 -1.11 9.54
CA LEU A 542 -27.54 -0.16 8.54
C LEU A 542 -26.77 1.14 8.70
N CYS A 543 -26.00 1.53 7.68
CA CYS A 543 -25.38 2.84 7.63
C CYS A 543 -26.30 3.80 6.88
N ILE A 544 -26.63 4.93 7.51
CA ILE A 544 -27.49 5.97 6.96
C ILE A 544 -26.77 7.31 6.92
N ALA A 545 -27.24 8.20 6.03
CA ALA A 545 -26.85 9.60 5.99
C ALA A 545 -28.09 10.47 5.91
N ASP A 546 -28.18 11.47 6.78
CA ASP A 546 -29.10 12.59 6.62
C ASP A 546 -28.39 13.73 5.84
N LYS A 547 -28.86 14.98 5.99
CA LYS A 547 -28.24 16.14 5.31
C LYS A 547 -26.92 16.59 5.96
N GLU A 548 -26.71 16.25 7.23
CA GLU A 548 -25.68 16.83 8.08
C GLU A 548 -24.69 15.76 8.58
N GLN A 549 -25.14 14.54 8.88
CA GLN A 549 -24.35 13.51 9.53
C GLN A 549 -24.61 12.09 9.01
N TYR A 550 -23.57 11.26 9.11
CA TYR A 550 -23.68 9.81 8.97
C TYR A 550 -24.02 9.18 10.32
N SER A 551 -24.70 8.04 10.29
CA SER A 551 -24.98 7.23 11.49
C SER A 551 -25.07 5.76 11.14
N THR A 552 -24.66 4.89 12.07
CA THR A 552 -24.90 3.45 11.99
C THR A 552 -26.07 3.09 12.89
N ILE A 553 -26.90 2.17 12.44
CA ILE A 553 -28.04 1.65 13.17
C ILE A 553 -27.87 0.14 13.28
N ASP A 554 -27.87 -0.35 14.51
CA ASP A 554 -28.01 -1.77 14.78
C ASP A 554 -29.49 -2.15 14.64
N LEU A 555 -29.80 -2.88 13.58
CA LEU A 555 -31.16 -3.31 13.30
C LEU A 555 -31.67 -4.32 14.32
N ALA A 556 -30.83 -5.08 15.00
CA ALA A 556 -31.25 -6.05 16.01
C ALA A 556 -31.70 -5.31 17.28
N ASN A 557 -30.85 -4.41 17.79
CA ASN A 557 -31.07 -3.68 19.04
C ASN A 557 -31.87 -2.37 18.88
N ALA A 558 -32.12 -1.94 17.64
CA ALA A 558 -32.72 -0.64 17.32
C ALA A 558 -31.99 0.54 17.98
N SER A 559 -30.66 0.44 18.05
CA SER A 559 -29.78 1.50 18.56
C SER A 559 -29.12 2.24 17.41
N MET A 560 -28.96 3.55 17.56
CA MET A 560 -28.35 4.43 16.57
C MET A 560 -27.08 5.06 17.16
N THR A 561 -25.99 4.97 16.41
CA THR A 561 -24.69 5.55 16.75
C THR A 561 -24.33 6.61 15.71
N PRO A 562 -24.20 7.89 16.10
CA PRO A 562 -23.78 8.94 15.19
C PRO A 562 -22.30 8.82 14.84
N LEU A 563 -21.93 9.16 13.60
CA LEU A 563 -20.56 9.14 13.09
C LEU A 563 -20.07 10.57 12.80
N LEU A 564 -19.35 10.75 11.69
CA LEU A 564 -18.85 12.03 11.22
C LEU A 564 -19.93 12.82 10.47
N PRO A 565 -19.81 14.16 10.42
CA PRO A 565 -20.65 14.98 9.56
C PRO A 565 -20.33 14.75 8.08
N VAL A 566 -21.33 14.95 7.21
CA VAL A 566 -21.19 14.90 5.75
C VAL A 566 -20.22 15.99 5.26
N SER A 567 -20.29 17.18 5.88
CA SER A 567 -19.35 18.28 5.69
C SER A 567 -18.76 18.72 7.03
N GLN A 568 -17.44 18.87 7.08
CA GLN A 568 -16.70 19.49 8.18
C GLN A 568 -16.41 20.97 7.93
N ALA A 569 -16.70 21.47 6.73
CA ALA A 569 -16.58 22.88 6.39
C ALA A 569 -17.86 23.60 6.82
N TYR A 570 -17.82 24.25 7.98
CA TYR A 570 -18.94 25.01 8.52
C TYR A 570 -19.19 26.33 7.77
N ASP A 571 -18.14 26.88 7.15
CA ASP A 571 -18.18 28.20 6.49
C ASP A 571 -18.56 28.12 5.01
N VAL A 572 -18.59 26.91 4.43
CA VAL A 572 -18.86 26.70 3.00
C VAL A 572 -20.06 25.77 2.84
N PRO A 573 -21.12 26.18 2.10
CA PRO A 573 -22.26 25.31 1.87
C PRO A 573 -21.84 24.07 1.08
N PHE A 574 -22.26 22.90 1.56
CA PHE A 574 -22.03 21.64 0.88
C PHE A 574 -23.13 21.38 -0.14
N GLU A 575 -22.75 21.26 -1.42
CA GLU A 575 -23.67 21.03 -2.54
C GLU A 575 -23.70 19.56 -3.03
N GLY A 576 -22.96 18.66 -2.37
CA GLY A 576 -22.89 17.24 -2.74
C GLY A 576 -24.01 16.39 -2.14
N THR A 577 -24.07 15.11 -2.56
CA THR A 577 -24.92 14.07 -1.94
C THR A 577 -24.05 13.14 -1.11
N PRO A 578 -24.50 12.68 0.07
CA PRO A 578 -23.73 11.74 0.88
C PRO A 578 -23.45 10.44 0.11
N ILE A 579 -22.31 9.80 0.41
CA ILE A 579 -21.85 8.58 -0.25
C ILE A 579 -21.52 7.52 0.81
N ILE A 580 -22.10 6.33 0.64
CA ILE A 580 -21.86 5.15 1.48
C ILE A 580 -21.63 3.95 0.56
N CYS A 581 -20.52 3.25 0.74
CA CYS A 581 -20.22 1.98 0.09
C CYS A 581 -20.02 0.88 1.13
N VAL A 582 -20.42 -0.35 0.84
CA VAL A 582 -20.13 -1.51 1.69
C VAL A 582 -18.81 -2.13 1.21
N THR A 583 -17.81 -2.20 2.09
CA THR A 583 -16.45 -2.66 1.74
C THR A 583 -16.30 -4.15 1.93
N ASN A 584 -16.62 -4.64 3.12
CA ASN A 584 -16.58 -6.05 3.49
C ASN A 584 -17.91 -6.47 4.10
N ASP A 585 -18.27 -7.71 3.81
CA ASP A 585 -19.49 -8.32 4.32
C ASP A 585 -19.30 -8.82 5.75
N GLU A 586 -18.14 -9.44 6.03
CA GLU A 586 -17.81 -10.04 7.34
C GLU A 586 -16.32 -9.83 7.70
N PRO A 587 -16.01 -9.09 8.78
CA PRO A 587 -16.93 -8.23 9.53
C PRO A 587 -17.49 -7.12 8.64
N THR A 588 -18.72 -6.66 8.92
CA THR A 588 -19.35 -5.56 8.18
C THR A 588 -18.52 -4.28 8.28
N GLU A 589 -18.17 -3.73 7.12
CA GLU A 589 -17.43 -2.47 7.00
C GLU A 589 -18.08 -1.54 5.97
N PHE A 590 -18.18 -0.25 6.30
CA PHE A 590 -18.69 0.79 5.42
C PHE A 590 -17.59 1.82 5.12
N LEU A 591 -17.50 2.25 3.86
CA LEU A 591 -16.75 3.43 3.45
C LEU A 591 -17.72 4.62 3.37
N ILE A 592 -17.44 5.68 4.11
CA ILE A 592 -18.18 6.94 4.11
C ILE A 592 -17.29 8.10 3.71
N LEU A 593 -17.86 9.14 3.08
CA LEU A 593 -17.12 10.31 2.63
C LEU A 593 -17.48 11.57 3.44
N SER A 594 -16.47 12.26 3.97
CA SER A 594 -16.63 13.54 4.67
C SER A 594 -15.86 14.64 3.94
N TRP A 595 -16.56 15.70 3.55
CA TRP A 595 -15.97 16.85 2.86
C TRP A 595 -15.31 17.81 3.84
N THR A 596 -14.06 18.22 3.56
CA THR A 596 -13.29 19.11 4.45
C THR A 596 -13.37 20.58 4.04
N GLY A 597 -14.09 20.90 2.97
CA GLY A 597 -14.15 22.23 2.36
C GLY A 597 -13.20 22.39 1.16
N ASN A 598 -12.08 21.69 1.18
CA ASN A 598 -11.09 21.73 0.10
C ASN A 598 -10.77 20.34 -0.48
N SER A 599 -10.80 19.29 0.34
CA SER A 599 -10.63 17.90 -0.09
C SER A 599 -11.74 17.01 0.47
N THR A 600 -11.76 15.74 0.12
CA THR A 600 -12.71 14.77 0.67
C THR A 600 -11.98 13.59 1.26
N LEU A 601 -12.36 13.25 2.49
CA LEU A 601 -11.78 12.14 3.23
C LEU A 601 -12.74 10.96 3.23
N GLY A 602 -12.25 9.80 2.80
CA GLY A 602 -12.93 8.51 2.91
C GLY A 602 -12.52 7.82 4.19
N LEU A 603 -13.49 7.50 5.05
CA LEU A 603 -13.28 6.75 6.28
C LEU A 603 -13.93 5.38 6.18
N PHE A 604 -13.18 4.35 6.59
CA PHE A 604 -13.74 3.02 6.80
C PHE A 604 -14.17 2.85 8.24
N VAL A 605 -15.45 2.53 8.44
CA VAL A 605 -16.06 2.29 9.75
C VAL A 605 -16.61 0.87 9.81
N SER A 606 -16.52 0.23 10.98
CA SER A 606 -17.19 -1.04 11.25
C SER A 606 -18.71 -0.87 11.28
N GLY A 607 -19.44 -1.99 11.32
CA GLY A 607 -20.88 -1.99 11.59
C GLY A 607 -21.27 -1.26 12.89
N SER A 608 -20.42 -1.29 13.93
CA SER A 608 -20.63 -0.55 15.18
C SER A 608 -20.35 0.96 15.06
N GLY A 609 -19.64 1.39 14.02
CA GLY A 609 -19.24 2.78 13.80
C GLY A 609 -17.80 3.11 14.15
N ASP A 610 -16.99 2.13 14.56
CA ASP A 610 -15.60 2.33 14.94
C ASP A 610 -14.70 2.39 13.67
N PRO A 611 -13.70 3.29 13.60
CA PRO A 611 -12.80 3.35 12.46
C PRO A 611 -11.92 2.10 12.36
N VAL A 612 -11.87 1.46 11.19
CA VAL A 612 -11.19 0.15 11.01
C VAL A 612 -9.94 0.20 10.13
N ARG A 613 -9.84 1.16 9.20
CA ARG A 613 -8.71 1.28 8.25
C ARG A 613 -8.18 2.71 8.21
N GLY A 614 -7.07 2.91 7.50
CA GLY A 614 -6.62 4.25 7.12
C GLY A 614 -7.59 4.92 6.15
N THR A 615 -7.34 6.17 5.84
CA THR A 615 -8.28 7.01 5.08
C THR A 615 -7.89 7.12 3.61
N LEU A 616 -8.88 7.21 2.73
CA LEU A 616 -8.68 7.64 1.35
C LEU A 616 -8.84 9.17 1.26
N GLU A 617 -8.13 9.82 0.35
CA GLU A 617 -8.26 11.26 0.13
C GLU A 617 -8.47 11.55 -1.34
N TRP A 618 -9.46 12.38 -1.64
CA TRP A 618 -9.73 12.91 -2.98
C TRP A 618 -9.56 14.43 -2.98
N PRO A 619 -9.03 15.01 -4.07
CA PRO A 619 -8.82 16.45 -4.17
C PRO A 619 -10.13 17.25 -4.21
N ALA A 620 -11.27 16.61 -4.50
CA ALA A 620 -12.60 17.21 -4.49
C ALA A 620 -13.64 16.18 -4.06
N TYR A 621 -14.86 16.61 -3.73
CA TYR A 621 -15.95 15.69 -3.39
C TYR A 621 -16.37 14.86 -4.60
N PRO A 622 -16.20 13.52 -4.58
CA PRO A 622 -16.59 12.68 -5.69
C PRO A 622 -18.10 12.78 -5.97
N ARG A 623 -18.48 12.72 -7.26
CA ARG A 623 -19.88 12.63 -7.67
C ARG A 623 -20.47 11.24 -7.44
N ALA A 624 -19.65 10.22 -7.60
CA ALA A 624 -20.02 8.83 -7.37
C ALA A 624 -18.79 8.05 -6.92
N VAL A 625 -19.00 7.07 -6.05
CA VAL A 625 -17.97 6.10 -5.66
C VAL A 625 -18.56 4.71 -5.72
N VAL A 626 -17.82 3.80 -6.34
CA VAL A 626 -18.15 2.38 -6.35
C VAL A 626 -16.97 1.59 -5.83
N LEU A 627 -17.27 0.49 -5.16
CA LEU A 627 -16.30 -0.38 -4.54
C LEU A 627 -16.41 -1.76 -5.16
N ASP A 628 -15.27 -2.29 -5.60
CA ASP A 628 -15.12 -3.68 -6.00
C ASP A 628 -13.76 -4.15 -5.50
N TYR A 629 -13.79 -4.86 -4.37
CA TYR A 629 -12.62 -5.14 -3.55
C TYR A 629 -11.52 -5.84 -4.36
N PRO A 630 -10.24 -5.40 -4.26
CA PRO A 630 -9.69 -4.44 -3.30
C PRO A 630 -9.69 -2.97 -3.76
N TYR A 631 -10.43 -2.62 -4.82
CA TYR A 631 -10.36 -1.30 -5.45
C TYR A 631 -11.60 -0.45 -5.20
N VAL A 632 -11.39 0.86 -5.20
CA VAL A 632 -12.44 1.89 -5.11
C VAL A 632 -12.29 2.80 -6.32
N ALA A 633 -13.33 2.90 -7.14
CA ALA A 633 -13.38 3.83 -8.25
C ALA A 633 -14.23 5.05 -7.87
N ALA A 634 -13.64 6.24 -7.95
CA ALA A 634 -14.29 7.50 -7.63
C ALA A 634 -14.36 8.40 -8.87
N LEU A 635 -15.57 8.85 -9.21
CA LEU A 635 -15.80 9.82 -10.27
C LEU A 635 -15.69 11.24 -9.70
N LEU A 636 -14.67 11.97 -10.12
CA LEU A 636 -14.44 13.34 -9.66
C LEU A 636 -15.22 14.37 -10.49
N PRO A 637 -15.42 15.60 -9.95
CA PRO A 637 -16.11 16.69 -10.67
C PRO A 637 -15.46 17.09 -12.01
N ASN A 638 -14.13 16.91 -12.13
CA ASN A 638 -13.37 17.10 -13.37
C ASN A 638 -13.58 15.97 -14.41
N ARG A 639 -14.50 15.03 -14.13
CA ARG A 639 -14.84 13.86 -14.95
C ARG A 639 -13.73 12.81 -15.06
N THR A 640 -12.65 12.89 -14.28
CA THR A 640 -11.71 11.79 -14.17
C THR A 640 -12.27 10.70 -13.25
N VAL A 641 -11.91 9.45 -13.52
CA VAL A 641 -12.18 8.34 -12.59
C VAL A 641 -10.87 7.95 -11.95
N GLU A 642 -10.76 8.14 -10.64
CA GLU A 642 -9.60 7.74 -9.86
C GLU A 642 -9.84 6.40 -9.20
N ILE A 643 -8.92 5.48 -9.41
CA ILE A 643 -8.99 4.12 -8.90
C ILE A 643 -7.97 4.00 -7.79
N HIS A 644 -8.46 3.75 -6.59
CA HIS A 644 -7.68 3.62 -5.37
C HIS A 644 -7.63 2.16 -4.94
N SER A 645 -6.49 1.72 -4.42
CA SER A 645 -6.41 0.43 -3.71
C SER A 645 -6.72 0.65 -2.24
N ILE A 646 -7.65 -0.13 -1.68
CA ILE A 646 -8.01 -0.10 -0.26
C ILE A 646 -6.84 -0.59 0.60
N GLU A 647 -6.04 -1.53 0.07
CA GLU A 647 -4.94 -2.16 0.81
C GLU A 647 -3.73 -1.24 0.92
N THR A 648 -3.36 -0.56 -0.16
CA THR A 648 -2.20 0.35 -0.19
C THR A 648 -2.57 1.81 0.11
N GLN A 649 -3.86 2.16 0.04
CA GLN A 649 -4.37 3.54 0.20
C GLN A 649 -3.75 4.53 -0.80
N THR A 650 -3.34 4.03 -1.97
CA THR A 650 -2.77 4.83 -3.06
C THR A 650 -3.62 4.76 -4.31
N ILE A 651 -3.47 5.76 -5.18
CA ILE A 651 -4.06 5.76 -6.51
C ILE A 651 -3.36 4.69 -7.34
N ALA A 652 -4.10 3.66 -7.75
CA ALA A 652 -3.64 2.61 -8.65
C ALA A 652 -3.67 3.08 -10.12
N GLN A 653 -4.71 3.82 -10.53
CA GLN A 653 -4.84 4.34 -11.88
C GLN A 653 -5.78 5.54 -11.92
N VAL A 654 -5.52 6.48 -12.84
CA VAL A 654 -6.45 7.57 -13.17
C VAL A 654 -6.92 7.41 -14.61
N LEU A 655 -8.23 7.32 -14.82
CA LEU A 655 -8.84 7.27 -16.14
C LEU A 655 -9.26 8.69 -16.56
N PRO A 656 -8.70 9.23 -17.65
CA PRO A 656 -8.98 10.59 -18.10
C PRO A 656 -10.43 10.76 -18.52
N ALA A 657 -10.91 11.99 -18.55
CA ALA A 657 -12.23 12.32 -19.10
C ALA A 657 -12.29 12.01 -20.61
N PRO A 658 -13.50 11.73 -21.18
CA PRO A 658 -13.66 11.58 -22.62
C PRO A 658 -13.26 12.88 -23.34
N ILE A 659 -12.57 12.77 -24.47
CA ILE A 659 -11.96 13.90 -25.19
C ILE A 659 -13.02 14.82 -25.81
N ASP A 660 -14.19 14.27 -26.15
CA ASP A 660 -15.19 14.97 -26.98
C ASP A 660 -16.00 16.03 -26.24
N GLY A 661 -15.83 16.18 -24.92
CA GLY A 661 -16.41 17.28 -24.12
C GLY A 661 -17.93 17.27 -23.95
N THR A 662 -18.66 16.62 -24.87
CA THR A 662 -20.11 16.40 -24.92
C THR A 662 -20.57 15.26 -24.01
N GLU A 663 -19.70 14.29 -23.76
CA GLU A 663 -20.01 13.11 -22.95
C GLU A 663 -19.90 13.40 -21.45
N THR A 664 -21.05 13.46 -20.76
CA THR A 664 -21.10 13.64 -19.31
C THR A 664 -21.01 12.30 -18.59
N ARG A 665 -19.94 12.12 -17.80
CA ARG A 665 -19.92 11.06 -16.77
C ARG A 665 -20.85 11.48 -15.64
N LEU A 666 -21.98 10.79 -15.49
CA LEU A 666 -23.02 11.17 -14.53
C LEU A 666 -23.02 10.30 -13.28
N SER A 667 -22.70 9.01 -13.41
CA SER A 667 -22.79 8.04 -12.32
C SER A 667 -21.83 6.86 -12.52
N LEU A 668 -21.55 6.14 -11.43
CA LEU A 668 -20.85 4.86 -11.42
C LEU A 668 -21.76 3.83 -10.75
N SER A 669 -21.82 2.61 -11.30
CA SER A 669 -22.58 1.48 -10.73
C SER A 669 -21.70 0.25 -10.67
N ALA A 670 -21.71 -0.47 -9.55
CA ALA A 670 -20.96 -1.72 -9.38
C ALA A 670 -21.81 -2.91 -9.83
N ALA A 671 -21.19 -3.84 -10.58
CA ALA A 671 -21.82 -5.10 -10.97
C ALA A 671 -21.39 -6.23 -10.03
N LEU A 672 -22.09 -6.37 -8.88
CA LEU A 672 -21.72 -7.31 -7.81
C LEU A 672 -21.63 -8.79 -8.25
N ASN A 673 -22.42 -9.18 -9.25
CA ASN A 673 -22.46 -10.54 -9.79
C ASN A 673 -21.63 -10.70 -11.07
N GLY A 674 -20.82 -9.69 -11.41
CA GLY A 674 -20.09 -9.62 -12.66
C GLY A 674 -20.99 -9.48 -13.88
N TYR A 675 -20.36 -9.22 -15.02
CA TYR A 675 -21.02 -9.16 -16.30
C TYR A 675 -20.02 -9.48 -17.41
N LEU A 676 -20.51 -9.91 -18.56
CA LEU A 676 -19.70 -10.23 -19.73
C LEU A 676 -19.41 -8.98 -20.54
N VAL A 677 -18.18 -8.86 -21.02
CA VAL A 677 -17.77 -7.74 -21.87
C VAL A 677 -17.25 -8.30 -23.19
N PRO A 678 -17.77 -7.84 -24.33
CA PRO A 678 -17.22 -8.22 -25.62
C PRO A 678 -15.76 -7.80 -25.71
N SER A 679 -14.87 -8.75 -26.02
CA SER A 679 -13.43 -8.48 -26.14
C SER A 679 -12.91 -8.87 -27.52
N THR A 680 -12.13 -7.97 -28.11
CA THR A 680 -11.33 -8.23 -29.32
C THR A 680 -9.96 -8.82 -28.99
N GLN A 681 -9.60 -8.93 -27.70
CA GLN A 681 -8.29 -9.45 -27.32
C GLN A 681 -8.16 -10.92 -27.74
N LYS A 682 -7.17 -11.21 -28.59
CA LYS A 682 -6.88 -12.54 -29.16
C LYS A 682 -7.90 -13.04 -30.20
N SER A 683 -8.78 -12.19 -30.77
CA SER A 683 -9.65 -12.58 -31.91
C SER A 683 -8.83 -13.18 -33.06
N ASP A 684 -7.64 -12.62 -33.31
CA ASP A 684 -6.72 -13.05 -34.37
C ASP A 684 -6.11 -14.44 -34.13
N LYS A 685 -6.24 -14.97 -32.91
CA LYS A 685 -5.80 -16.33 -32.53
C LYS A 685 -6.94 -17.36 -32.61
N ILE A 686 -8.17 -16.94 -32.92
CA ILE A 686 -9.34 -17.82 -33.02
C ILE A 686 -9.39 -18.42 -34.44
N ARG A 687 -9.43 -19.75 -34.55
CA ARG A 687 -9.58 -20.47 -35.83
C ARG A 687 -10.95 -21.13 -35.89
N ARG A 688 -11.66 -20.94 -37.01
CA ARG A 688 -12.94 -21.64 -37.26
C ARG A 688 -12.70 -23.14 -37.36
N VAL A 689 -13.46 -23.93 -36.60
CA VAL A 689 -13.46 -25.40 -36.65
C VAL A 689 -14.81 -25.86 -37.17
N SER A 690 -14.82 -26.69 -38.20
CA SER A 690 -16.05 -27.30 -38.71
C SER A 690 -16.50 -28.39 -37.74
N VAL A 691 -17.71 -28.24 -37.19
CA VAL A 691 -18.33 -29.26 -36.35
C VAL A 691 -19.46 -29.91 -37.16
N PRO A 692 -19.46 -31.24 -37.37
CA PRO A 692 -20.54 -31.91 -38.05
C PRO A 692 -21.82 -31.82 -37.20
N LEU A 693 -22.89 -31.28 -37.77
CA LEU A 693 -24.19 -31.25 -37.12
C LEU A 693 -24.73 -32.69 -37.05
N LEU A 694 -24.92 -33.19 -35.82
CA LEU A 694 -25.69 -34.41 -35.59
C LEU A 694 -27.14 -34.13 -36.02
N ARG A 695 -27.55 -34.69 -37.16
CA ARG A 695 -28.96 -34.72 -37.55
C ARG A 695 -29.71 -35.53 -36.49
N SER A 696 -30.65 -34.87 -35.80
CA SER A 696 -31.71 -35.53 -35.03
C SER A 696 -32.66 -36.28 -35.96
#